data_AF-A0A7S3L772-F1
#
_entry.id   AF-A0A7S3L772-F1
#
_cell.length_a   1.000
_cell.length_b   1.000
_cell.length_c   1.000
_cell.angle_alpha   90.00
_cell.angle_beta   90.00
_cell.angle_gamma   90.00
#
_symmetry.space_group_name_H-M   'P 1'
#
loop_
_entity.id
_entity.type
_entity.pdbx_description
1 polymer ?
#
loop_
_entity_poly.entity_id
_entity_poly.type
_entity_poly.pdbx_seq_one_letter_code
_entity_poly.pdbx_strand_id
1 'polypeptide(L)'
;MTSPTTDPICVSDTFHFSHYYWRSWDLSEAANADDSSGEETEVYKPKEVKSDDIKLKFYSQVMDDGSNNIHFGKWDGIPVDAPDAYGLAAEQATDYLWDLAMRLLPHREQAKDFRYVDLGSGTGASAIRIVQRHDQVQEATCLNLCHEQNIEAAKLAKQRYLTDRISVVDGTYEDAPFPAHSFDLAFSQDAFIHARSKGQTYTEAFRITKPGGAFVFSDLMAGENPDLSEAESQKFRESNSLNDFLDPVDNKKALEAAGWKEVHFIDLTSDMRISFQLMLKKVNFVLEYGSEYGTAGSNMNRVLLRKYSQKIKDRLMQIDKGIFKWCVFHCRKPVVLDLMCKPPVPFVNTSSLIIEDDHLKDLSSVAVIDIVTKMPREKIEKLPKTVELLITMSAGLDHIDMKACKDHGIQVMQSGRDAITSHVVQYVLSFVIIGLRDALSQLGVPFPKSGWNLNWNCEGKPLTDSKIAIIGMGVIGQELVRQIRALAPDTTIMYHVPECFRDVDAEGKYHLHYYGSLATMAKECDILVPMCPLTKATEHLVNDEILACLRPDAGLINMARGKVVDTEALTRALEKKQFKYAILDTTFPEPLPDGHALWKIENCFIFPHYATNTMAVRKALVEEIQPLVEEHFGLGHSDEKLRQQEQRIRHDLAVAHRLTANYNMDMLVWNHISAKFKTGCLITPGRMLWSQVKPEDLVFSSSNVTADIIHAAIYAARPDIGAIIHLHTPAATAVSCLETGFVPMTQDAAYFYNKVAHYEWDGVSDDAGEGPAITAAVRAMPGCNTLLMHNHGYVCFGKTVREAWVLAYYFERVCEVQLRVMQTGGKVKMPSPRVMAAAAESSYLPEFAPGACEWDALCNSVDFST
;
A
#
# COMPACT_ATOMS: atom_id res chain seq x y z
N MET A 1 -56.06 -27.58 6.45
CA MET A 1 -57.24 -27.20 5.63
C MET A 1 -56.72 -26.38 4.47
N THR A 2 -56.99 -26.89 3.26
CA THR A 2 -56.90 -26.27 1.92
C THR A 2 -55.63 -25.51 1.51
N SER A 3 -54.82 -26.24 0.72
CA SER A 3 -53.89 -25.75 -0.32
C SER A 3 -54.60 -24.80 -1.31
N PRO A 4 -53.83 -23.91 -1.98
CA PRO A 4 -53.77 -24.05 -3.43
C PRO A 4 -52.32 -24.02 -3.96
N THR A 5 -52.03 -25.03 -4.77
CA THR A 5 -50.87 -25.16 -5.66
C THR A 5 -51.15 -24.54 -7.03
N THR A 6 -50.07 -23.99 -7.61
CA THR A 6 -49.71 -23.95 -9.06
C THR A 6 -50.62 -23.20 -10.03
N ASP A 7 -50.16 -22.03 -10.48
CA ASP A 7 -49.57 -21.85 -11.83
C ASP A 7 -48.84 -20.48 -11.91
N PRO A 8 -47.60 -20.39 -12.40
CA PRO A 8 -47.00 -19.10 -12.76
C PRO A 8 -47.67 -18.62 -14.05
N ILE A 9 -48.69 -17.78 -13.92
CA ILE A 9 -49.29 -17.10 -15.05
C ILE A 9 -48.25 -16.13 -15.60
N CYS A 10 -47.66 -16.50 -16.73
CA CYS A 10 -46.99 -15.59 -17.63
C CYS A 10 -48.06 -14.61 -18.14
N VAL A 11 -48.21 -13.46 -17.45
CA VAL A 11 -49.10 -12.39 -17.89
C VAL A 11 -48.42 -11.72 -19.08
N SER A 12 -48.67 -12.30 -20.25
CA SER A 12 -48.60 -11.61 -21.53
C SER A 12 -49.53 -10.39 -21.45
N ASP A 13 -49.01 -9.27 -21.91
CA ASP A 13 -49.67 -7.97 -22.03
C ASP A 13 -49.79 -7.17 -20.73
N THR A 14 -49.17 -5.99 -20.75
CA THR A 14 -49.14 -4.93 -19.71
C THR A 14 -48.22 -5.16 -18.51
N PHE A 15 -46.91 -4.91 -18.69
CA PHE A 15 -46.04 -4.14 -17.78
C PHE A 15 -44.64 -4.04 -18.41
N HIS A 16 -44.38 -2.96 -19.15
CA HIS A 16 -43.10 -2.66 -19.78
C HIS A 16 -42.15 -1.96 -18.78
N PHE A 17 -41.40 -2.74 -17.99
CA PHE A 17 -40.27 -2.23 -17.20
C PHE A 17 -39.05 -3.14 -17.40
N SER A 18 -38.35 -3.01 -18.53
CA SER A 18 -36.96 -3.50 -18.72
C SER A 18 -36.37 -3.17 -20.10
N HIS A 19 -37.18 -2.78 -21.08
CA HIS A 19 -36.66 -2.26 -22.37
C HIS A 19 -36.08 -0.83 -22.28
N TYR A 20 -35.95 -0.26 -21.08
CA TYR A 20 -35.82 1.18 -20.86
C TYR A 20 -34.41 1.74 -20.65
N TYR A 21 -33.35 0.92 -20.64
CA TYR A 21 -32.00 1.43 -20.32
C TYR A 21 -31.50 2.56 -21.23
N TRP A 22 -32.04 2.72 -22.45
CA TRP A 22 -32.04 3.99 -23.20
C TRP A 22 -33.33 4.23 -24.03
N ARG A 23 -34.40 3.40 -23.90
CA ARG A 23 -35.68 3.68 -24.58
C ARG A 23 -36.45 4.85 -23.97
N SER A 24 -36.10 5.33 -22.78
CA SER A 24 -36.75 6.47 -22.10
C SER A 24 -36.52 7.81 -22.78
N TRP A 25 -35.63 7.93 -23.77
CA TRP A 25 -35.56 9.12 -24.62
C TRP A 25 -36.60 9.08 -25.75
N ASP A 26 -37.80 8.55 -25.47
CA ASP A 26 -38.86 8.35 -26.46
C ASP A 26 -39.38 9.70 -27.02
N LEU A 27 -39.80 9.67 -28.27
CA LEU A 27 -40.27 10.81 -29.07
C LEU A 27 -41.76 10.68 -29.45
N SER A 28 -42.50 9.81 -28.78
CA SER A 28 -43.91 9.57 -29.10
C SER A 28 -44.84 10.47 -28.29
N GLU A 29 -44.91 11.74 -28.66
CA GLU A 29 -46.16 12.49 -28.52
C GLU A 29 -46.48 13.26 -29.80
N ALA A 30 -47.76 13.20 -30.15
CA ALA A 30 -48.45 13.87 -31.27
C ALA A 30 -48.26 13.27 -32.68
N ALA A 31 -48.96 12.17 -32.95
CA ALA A 31 -49.62 11.97 -34.24
C ALA A 31 -50.78 10.99 -34.03
N ASN A 32 -51.97 11.49 -33.70
CA ASN A 32 -53.27 10.86 -34.02
C ASN A 32 -54.38 11.88 -33.70
N ALA A 33 -54.68 12.71 -34.68
CA ALA A 33 -55.97 13.35 -34.82
C ALA A 33 -56.44 13.01 -36.24
N ASP A 34 -57.21 11.93 -36.37
CA ASP A 34 -58.31 11.92 -37.33
C ASP A 34 -59.32 10.83 -36.96
N ASP A 35 -60.57 11.24 -37.02
CA ASP A 35 -61.78 10.54 -36.63
C ASP A 35 -62.38 9.86 -37.87
N SER A 36 -62.64 8.56 -37.82
CA SER A 36 -63.74 7.92 -38.56
C SER A 36 -63.90 6.44 -38.21
N SER A 37 -64.98 6.17 -37.48
CA SER A 37 -65.91 5.03 -37.58
C SER A 37 -65.51 3.77 -38.36
N GLY A 38 -65.60 2.62 -37.70
CA GLY A 38 -65.82 1.33 -38.36
C GLY A 38 -65.41 0.14 -37.49
N GLU A 39 -66.38 -0.47 -36.80
CA GLU A 39 -66.24 -1.82 -36.25
C GLU A 39 -66.07 -2.83 -37.39
N GLU A 40 -65.04 -3.67 -37.35
CA GLU A 40 -65.15 -5.08 -37.75
C GLU A 40 -63.92 -5.89 -37.29
N THR A 41 -64.22 -7.10 -36.84
CA THR A 41 -63.32 -8.11 -36.27
C THR A 41 -62.35 -8.69 -37.31
N GLU A 42 -61.03 -8.55 -37.10
CA GLU A 42 -60.03 -9.30 -37.87
C GLU A 42 -58.88 -9.88 -37.03
N VAL A 43 -58.71 -11.19 -37.24
CA VAL A 43 -57.58 -12.10 -36.96
C VAL A 43 -56.23 -11.42 -36.68
N TYR A 44 -55.62 -11.81 -35.55
CA TYR A 44 -54.24 -11.46 -35.16
C TYR A 44 -53.23 -11.72 -36.29
N LYS A 45 -52.72 -10.66 -36.91
CA LYS A 45 -51.47 -10.66 -37.66
C LYS A 45 -50.34 -10.20 -36.73
N PRO A 46 -49.15 -10.82 -36.79
CA PRO A 46 -48.01 -10.35 -36.00
C PRO A 46 -47.69 -8.91 -36.41
N LYS A 47 -47.67 -7.98 -35.44
CA LYS A 47 -47.16 -6.63 -35.67
C LYS A 47 -45.69 -6.73 -36.08
N GLU A 48 -45.35 -6.11 -37.21
CA GLU A 48 -43.98 -6.06 -37.73
C GLU A 48 -43.02 -5.49 -36.66
N VAL A 49 -42.03 -6.30 -36.30
CA VAL A 49 -40.82 -5.90 -35.58
C VAL A 49 -39.96 -5.06 -36.54
N LYS A 50 -40.11 -3.72 -36.55
CA LYS A 50 -39.32 -2.84 -37.44
C LYS A 50 -38.81 -1.52 -36.82
N SER A 51 -39.18 -1.16 -35.59
CA SER A 51 -38.78 0.12 -34.96
C SER A 51 -37.43 0.08 -34.24
N ASP A 52 -37.18 -0.98 -33.46
CA ASP A 52 -36.11 -0.99 -32.46
C ASP A 52 -34.72 -1.27 -33.05
N ASP A 53 -34.67 -2.06 -34.13
CA ASP A 53 -33.45 -2.40 -34.87
C ASP A 53 -32.89 -1.18 -35.64
N ILE A 54 -33.74 -0.23 -36.02
CA ILE A 54 -33.33 1.03 -36.68
C ILE A 54 -32.69 1.98 -35.66
N LYS A 55 -33.22 2.06 -34.42
CA LYS A 55 -32.66 2.90 -33.35
C LYS A 55 -31.30 2.37 -32.87
N LEU A 56 -31.15 1.05 -32.69
CA LEU A 56 -29.89 0.45 -32.26
C LEU A 56 -28.79 0.61 -33.33
N LYS A 57 -29.10 0.35 -34.60
CA LYS A 57 -28.18 0.62 -35.74
C LYS A 57 -27.87 2.11 -35.91
N PHE A 58 -28.73 3.00 -35.44
CA PHE A 58 -28.53 4.44 -35.46
C PHE A 58 -27.64 4.94 -34.32
N TYR A 59 -27.90 4.52 -33.08
CA TYR A 59 -27.00 4.79 -31.95
C TYR A 59 -25.65 4.14 -32.16
N SER A 60 -25.62 2.99 -32.82
CA SER A 60 -24.38 2.51 -33.40
C SER A 60 -23.88 3.58 -34.39
N GLN A 61 -24.38 3.79 -35.60
CA GLN A 61 -23.75 4.74 -36.54
C GLN A 61 -23.39 6.18 -36.04
N VAL A 62 -24.12 6.74 -35.06
CA VAL A 62 -23.80 8.03 -34.41
C VAL A 62 -22.79 7.91 -33.25
N MET A 63 -22.82 6.86 -32.43
CA MET A 63 -21.86 6.65 -31.31
C MET A 63 -20.72 5.70 -31.68
N ASP A 64 -21.02 4.71 -32.52
CA ASP A 64 -20.17 3.65 -33.07
C ASP A 64 -18.99 4.19 -33.84
N ASP A 65 -17.90 3.67 -33.34
CA ASP A 65 -16.54 3.56 -33.80
C ASP A 65 -16.16 2.08 -33.98
N GLY A 66 -17.09 1.15 -33.75
CA GLY A 66 -16.91 -0.30 -33.78
C GLY A 66 -16.97 -0.97 -32.40
N SER A 67 -17.08 -0.21 -31.31
CA SER A 67 -16.89 -0.73 -29.94
C SER A 67 -18.15 -1.26 -29.24
N ASN A 68 -19.37 -0.98 -29.75
CA ASN A 68 -20.65 -1.21 -29.04
C ASN A 68 -20.72 -0.58 -27.62
N ASN A 69 -19.78 0.32 -27.27
CA ASN A 69 -19.73 0.96 -25.97
C ASN A 69 -20.61 2.21 -25.96
N ILE A 70 -21.63 2.21 -25.08
CA ILE A 70 -22.69 3.23 -25.03
C ILE A 70 -22.58 4.17 -23.82
N HIS A 71 -21.51 4.04 -23.03
CA HIS A 71 -21.29 4.83 -21.82
C HIS A 71 -20.76 6.23 -22.13
N PHE A 72 -20.99 7.18 -21.23
CA PHE A 72 -20.39 8.51 -21.35
C PHE A 72 -18.87 8.44 -21.15
N GLY A 73 -18.14 9.28 -21.90
CA GLY A 73 -16.69 9.25 -21.93
C GLY A 73 -16.02 10.22 -20.96
N LYS A 74 -14.84 9.84 -20.48
CA LYS A 74 -13.86 10.72 -19.80
C LYS A 74 -12.85 11.20 -20.83
N TRP A 75 -12.71 12.51 -21.00
CA TRP A 75 -12.01 13.13 -22.14
C TRP A 75 -10.60 13.62 -21.84
N ASP A 76 -10.08 13.42 -20.62
CA ASP A 76 -8.74 13.90 -20.24
C ASP A 76 -7.67 13.27 -21.12
N GLY A 77 -6.96 14.10 -21.89
CA GLY A 77 -5.88 13.64 -22.77
C GLY A 77 -6.34 13.01 -24.09
N ILE A 78 -7.65 12.95 -24.39
CA ILE A 78 -8.18 12.43 -25.65
C ILE A 78 -8.35 13.57 -26.66
N PRO A 79 -7.69 13.51 -27.83
CA PRO A 79 -7.96 14.46 -28.90
C PRO A 79 -9.37 14.27 -29.45
N VAL A 80 -10.22 15.28 -29.33
CA VAL A 80 -11.65 15.22 -29.73
C VAL A 80 -11.88 14.95 -31.23
N ASP A 81 -10.87 15.19 -32.07
CA ASP A 81 -10.91 14.95 -33.52
C ASP A 81 -10.22 13.62 -33.92
N ALA A 82 -9.74 12.82 -32.96
CA ALA A 82 -9.17 11.51 -33.25
C ALA A 82 -10.23 10.57 -33.84
N PRO A 83 -9.84 9.64 -34.74
CA PRO A 83 -10.67 8.49 -35.07
C PRO A 83 -11.03 7.76 -33.77
N ASP A 84 -12.28 7.35 -33.58
CA ASP A 84 -12.73 6.60 -32.38
C ASP A 84 -12.56 7.39 -31.05
N ALA A 85 -12.57 8.73 -31.09
CA ALA A 85 -12.39 9.52 -29.86
C ALA A 85 -13.48 9.25 -28.80
N TYR A 86 -14.71 8.90 -29.22
CA TYR A 86 -15.81 8.61 -28.31
C TYR A 86 -15.64 7.27 -27.59
N GLY A 87 -15.37 6.19 -28.32
CA GLY A 87 -15.10 4.87 -27.75
C GLY A 87 -13.90 4.88 -26.83
N LEU A 88 -12.81 5.55 -27.24
CA LEU A 88 -11.64 5.79 -26.38
C LEU A 88 -12.03 6.49 -25.07
N ALA A 89 -12.90 7.50 -25.12
CA ALA A 89 -13.34 8.21 -23.92
C ALA A 89 -14.24 7.35 -23.02
N ALA A 90 -15.15 6.56 -23.59
CA ALA A 90 -16.00 5.64 -22.85
C ALA A 90 -15.18 4.53 -22.18
N GLU A 91 -14.18 4.02 -22.88
CA GLU A 91 -13.18 3.08 -22.36
C GLU A 91 -12.33 3.69 -21.23
N GLN A 92 -11.89 4.93 -21.39
CA GLN A 92 -11.16 5.67 -20.36
C GLN A 92 -12.03 5.94 -19.12
N ALA A 93 -13.34 6.14 -19.28
CA ALA A 93 -14.25 6.25 -18.14
C ALA A 93 -14.28 4.95 -17.33
N THR A 94 -14.38 3.79 -17.99
CA THR A 94 -14.31 2.48 -17.31
C THR A 94 -12.99 2.31 -16.57
N ASP A 95 -11.85 2.63 -17.21
CA ASP A 95 -10.53 2.55 -16.58
C ASP A 95 -10.43 3.50 -15.38
N TYR A 96 -10.98 4.71 -15.50
CA TYR A 96 -10.99 5.70 -14.43
C TYR A 96 -11.79 5.22 -13.20
N LEU A 97 -12.98 4.64 -13.39
CA LEU A 97 -13.75 4.05 -12.29
C LEU A 97 -13.00 2.89 -11.65
N TRP A 98 -12.33 2.06 -12.45
CA TRP A 98 -11.51 0.95 -11.95
C TRP A 98 -10.32 1.46 -11.11
N ASP A 99 -9.61 2.48 -11.59
CA ASP A 99 -8.49 3.09 -10.85
C ASP A 99 -8.95 3.67 -9.51
N LEU A 100 -10.14 4.28 -9.45
CA LEU A 100 -10.74 4.72 -8.20
C LEU A 100 -11.02 3.55 -7.25
N ALA A 101 -11.53 2.43 -7.78
CA ALA A 101 -11.74 1.22 -6.98
C ALA A 101 -10.42 0.67 -6.43
N MET A 102 -9.35 0.64 -7.23
CA MET A 102 -8.05 0.11 -6.81
C MET A 102 -7.35 1.01 -5.79
N ARG A 103 -7.56 2.32 -5.83
CA ARG A 103 -7.13 3.23 -4.74
C ARG A 103 -7.81 2.93 -3.41
N LEU A 104 -9.05 2.44 -3.45
CA LEU A 104 -9.76 1.97 -2.26
C LEU A 104 -9.36 0.54 -1.88
N LEU A 105 -8.80 -0.27 -2.78
CA LEU A 105 -8.46 -1.66 -2.52
C LEU A 105 -6.99 -1.97 -2.82
N PRO A 106 -6.02 -1.20 -2.27
CA PRO A 106 -4.60 -1.40 -2.59
C PRO A 106 -4.10 -2.79 -2.20
N HIS A 107 -4.70 -3.38 -1.17
CA HIS A 107 -4.41 -4.73 -0.69
C HIS A 107 -4.83 -5.85 -1.65
N ARG A 108 -5.64 -5.52 -2.66
CA ARG A 108 -6.13 -6.47 -3.67
C ARG A 108 -5.53 -6.25 -5.06
N GLU A 109 -4.63 -5.28 -5.24
CA GLU A 109 -3.94 -5.00 -6.52
C GLU A 109 -3.10 -6.18 -7.04
N GLN A 110 -2.71 -7.11 -6.18
CA GLN A 110 -1.98 -8.31 -6.56
C GLN A 110 -2.76 -9.60 -6.29
N ALA A 111 -4.05 -9.48 -5.97
CA ALA A 111 -4.91 -10.63 -5.74
C ALA A 111 -5.07 -11.44 -7.03
N LYS A 112 -5.34 -12.74 -6.90
CA LYS A 112 -5.63 -13.63 -8.05
C LYS A 112 -7.04 -14.22 -8.01
N ASP A 113 -7.76 -13.90 -6.96
CA ASP A 113 -9.11 -14.34 -6.63
C ASP A 113 -10.07 -13.14 -6.56
N PHE A 114 -9.73 -12.03 -7.24
CA PHE A 114 -10.55 -10.82 -7.19
C PHE A 114 -11.88 -11.07 -7.91
N ARG A 115 -12.99 -10.85 -7.21
CA ARG A 115 -14.34 -11.04 -7.71
C ARG A 115 -15.12 -9.74 -7.60
N TYR A 116 -15.74 -9.30 -8.68
CA TYR A 116 -16.61 -8.13 -8.63
C TYR A 116 -17.91 -8.36 -9.39
N VAL A 117 -18.91 -7.55 -9.04
CA VAL A 117 -20.21 -7.54 -9.71
C VAL A 117 -20.42 -6.21 -10.42
N ASP A 118 -20.84 -6.28 -11.67
CA ASP A 118 -21.26 -5.15 -12.48
C ASP A 118 -22.79 -5.07 -12.47
N LEU A 119 -23.31 -4.11 -11.71
CA LEU A 119 -24.72 -3.89 -11.44
C LEU A 119 -25.34 -3.05 -12.56
N GLY A 120 -26.16 -3.68 -13.40
CA GLY A 120 -26.70 -3.05 -14.60
C GLY A 120 -25.71 -3.05 -15.75
N SER A 121 -25.00 -4.15 -15.94
CA SER A 121 -23.89 -4.30 -16.89
C SER A 121 -24.24 -4.09 -18.37
N GLY A 122 -25.53 -3.99 -18.73
CA GLY A 122 -25.99 -3.93 -20.12
C GLY A 122 -25.46 -5.12 -20.94
N THR A 123 -24.69 -4.83 -21.99
CA THR A 123 -24.04 -5.85 -22.85
C THR A 123 -22.69 -6.35 -22.31
N GLY A 124 -22.27 -5.94 -21.12
CA GLY A 124 -21.05 -6.40 -20.45
C GLY A 124 -19.75 -5.76 -20.96
N ALA A 125 -19.81 -4.60 -21.61
CA ALA A 125 -18.65 -3.96 -22.22
C ALA A 125 -17.57 -3.56 -21.19
N SER A 126 -17.98 -2.93 -20.10
CA SER A 126 -17.15 -2.63 -18.92
C SER A 126 -16.48 -3.88 -18.38
N ALA A 127 -17.24 -4.96 -18.20
CA ALA A 127 -16.73 -6.22 -17.68
C ALA A 127 -15.69 -6.88 -18.57
N ILE A 128 -15.94 -6.93 -19.87
CA ILE A 128 -14.97 -7.43 -20.85
C ILE A 128 -13.68 -6.61 -20.78
N ARG A 129 -13.78 -5.27 -20.76
CA ARG A 129 -12.61 -4.40 -20.72
C ARG A 129 -11.77 -4.63 -19.46
N ILE A 130 -12.40 -4.60 -18.29
CA ILE A 130 -11.71 -4.76 -17.00
C ILE A 130 -11.02 -6.12 -16.95
N VAL A 131 -11.71 -7.20 -17.30
CA VAL A 131 -11.14 -8.57 -17.29
C VAL A 131 -9.98 -8.71 -18.28
N GLN A 132 -10.03 -8.03 -19.45
CA GLN A 132 -8.95 -8.05 -20.44
C GLN A 132 -7.70 -7.26 -20.02
N ARG A 133 -7.86 -6.19 -19.26
CA ARG A 133 -6.73 -5.34 -18.81
C ARG A 133 -6.13 -5.80 -17.49
N HIS A 134 -6.90 -6.51 -16.67
CA HIS A 134 -6.53 -6.80 -15.29
C HIS A 134 -6.60 -8.31 -15.02
N ASP A 135 -5.43 -8.97 -15.07
CA ASP A 135 -5.29 -10.41 -14.80
C ASP A 135 -5.67 -10.80 -13.37
N GLN A 136 -5.68 -9.85 -12.43
CA GLN A 136 -6.11 -10.08 -11.05
C GLN A 136 -7.57 -10.52 -10.92
N VAL A 137 -8.42 -10.15 -11.89
CA VAL A 137 -9.87 -10.41 -11.86
C VAL A 137 -10.14 -11.87 -12.18
N GLN A 138 -10.44 -12.67 -11.16
CA GLN A 138 -10.83 -14.05 -11.33
C GLN A 138 -12.22 -14.17 -11.96
N GLU A 139 -13.17 -13.37 -11.46
CA GLU A 139 -14.56 -13.41 -11.90
C GLU A 139 -15.17 -12.00 -11.94
N ALA A 140 -15.82 -11.68 -13.06
CA ALA A 140 -16.71 -10.53 -13.21
C ALA A 140 -18.14 -11.03 -13.43
N THR A 141 -19.05 -10.68 -12.53
CA THR A 141 -20.47 -11.05 -12.64
C THR A 141 -21.27 -9.87 -13.20
N CYS A 142 -21.78 -10.03 -14.42
CA CYS A 142 -22.70 -9.11 -15.08
C CYS A 142 -24.13 -9.36 -14.59
N LEU A 143 -24.67 -8.46 -13.76
CA LEU A 143 -26.06 -8.51 -13.30
C LEU A 143 -26.89 -7.54 -14.13
N ASN A 144 -27.93 -8.04 -14.81
CA ASN A 144 -28.81 -7.18 -15.59
C ASN A 144 -30.20 -7.81 -15.79
N LEU A 145 -31.23 -6.97 -15.83
CA LEU A 145 -32.64 -7.42 -15.90
C LEU A 145 -33.07 -7.77 -17.33
N CYS A 146 -32.41 -7.23 -18.35
CA CYS A 146 -32.82 -7.38 -19.73
C CYS A 146 -32.24 -8.65 -20.36
N HIS A 147 -33.10 -9.63 -20.62
CA HIS A 147 -32.72 -10.93 -21.18
C HIS A 147 -31.98 -10.82 -22.53
N GLU A 148 -32.40 -9.92 -23.42
CA GLU A 148 -31.74 -9.72 -24.73
C GLU A 148 -30.30 -9.20 -24.58
N GLN A 149 -30.08 -8.27 -23.66
CA GLN A 149 -28.75 -7.75 -23.36
C GLN A 149 -27.85 -8.83 -22.73
N ASN A 150 -28.44 -9.70 -21.90
CA ASN A 150 -27.72 -10.81 -21.28
C ASN A 150 -27.27 -11.85 -22.32
N ILE A 151 -28.11 -12.15 -23.32
CA ILE A 151 -27.73 -13.00 -24.45
C ILE A 151 -26.54 -12.40 -25.21
N GLU A 152 -26.58 -11.11 -25.51
CA GLU A 152 -25.48 -10.44 -26.22
C GLU A 152 -24.21 -10.35 -25.34
N ALA A 153 -24.32 -10.09 -24.04
CA ALA A 153 -23.19 -10.12 -23.12
C ALA A 153 -22.49 -11.49 -23.08
N ALA A 154 -23.27 -12.57 -22.96
CA ALA A 154 -22.75 -13.94 -22.98
C ALA A 154 -22.08 -14.28 -24.32
N LYS A 155 -22.65 -13.81 -25.43
CA LYS A 155 -22.10 -13.99 -26.78
C LYS A 155 -20.80 -13.21 -26.97
N LEU A 156 -20.71 -11.96 -26.50
CA LEU A 156 -19.49 -11.15 -26.56
C LEU A 156 -18.39 -11.75 -25.69
N ALA A 157 -18.69 -12.17 -24.45
CA ALA A 157 -17.74 -12.86 -23.59
C ALA A 157 -17.19 -14.14 -24.27
N LYS A 158 -18.06 -14.91 -24.94
CA LYS A 158 -17.66 -16.10 -25.72
C LYS A 158 -16.76 -15.75 -26.91
N GLN A 159 -17.10 -14.70 -27.66
CA GLN A 159 -16.28 -14.23 -28.79
C GLN A 159 -14.88 -13.76 -28.36
N ARG A 160 -14.75 -13.28 -27.13
CA ARG A 160 -13.48 -12.82 -26.54
C ARG A 160 -12.75 -13.91 -25.74
N TYR A 161 -13.27 -15.14 -25.70
CA TYR A 161 -12.72 -16.26 -24.93
C TYR A 161 -12.63 -15.99 -23.41
N LEU A 162 -13.66 -15.33 -22.84
CA LEU A 162 -13.73 -14.93 -21.43
C LEU A 162 -14.85 -15.63 -20.64
N THR A 163 -15.44 -16.70 -21.17
CA THR A 163 -16.60 -17.39 -20.55
C THR A 163 -16.29 -18.08 -19.22
N ASP A 164 -15.03 -18.30 -18.91
CA ASP A 164 -14.53 -18.82 -17.63
C ASP A 164 -14.34 -17.74 -16.57
N ARG A 165 -14.28 -16.46 -16.98
CA ARG A 165 -14.05 -15.29 -16.10
C ARG A 165 -15.23 -14.33 -16.04
N ILE A 166 -16.21 -14.43 -16.95
CA ILE A 166 -17.40 -13.57 -16.98
C ILE A 166 -18.66 -14.43 -16.83
N SER A 167 -19.44 -14.16 -15.78
CA SER A 167 -20.76 -14.75 -15.56
C SER A 167 -21.85 -13.72 -15.84
N VAL A 168 -22.96 -14.13 -16.46
CA VAL A 168 -24.12 -13.27 -16.76
C VAL A 168 -25.33 -13.79 -15.99
N VAL A 169 -26.00 -12.91 -15.25
CA VAL A 169 -27.07 -13.25 -14.31
C VAL A 169 -28.27 -12.36 -14.54
N ASP A 170 -29.45 -12.97 -14.70
CA ASP A 170 -30.73 -12.28 -14.72
C ASP A 170 -31.11 -11.83 -13.29
N GLY A 171 -31.32 -10.53 -13.08
CA GLY A 171 -31.75 -10.00 -11.79
C GLY A 171 -31.75 -8.47 -11.73
N THR A 172 -32.11 -7.93 -10.56
CA THR A 172 -32.17 -6.48 -10.30
C THR A 172 -31.14 -6.07 -9.27
N TYR A 173 -30.58 -4.88 -9.38
CA TYR A 173 -29.62 -4.37 -8.39
C TYR A 173 -30.28 -3.96 -7.06
N GLU A 174 -31.62 -3.88 -6.99
CA GLU A 174 -32.39 -3.70 -5.75
C GLU A 174 -32.65 -5.01 -4.98
N ASP A 175 -32.45 -6.16 -5.62
CA ASP A 175 -32.67 -7.52 -5.06
C ASP A 175 -31.71 -8.48 -5.78
N ALA A 176 -30.43 -8.31 -5.49
CA ALA A 176 -29.37 -9.00 -6.19
C ALA A 176 -29.34 -10.46 -5.71
N PRO A 177 -29.40 -11.47 -6.61
CA PRO A 177 -29.58 -12.88 -6.26
C PRO A 177 -28.29 -13.54 -5.74
N PHE A 178 -27.49 -12.81 -4.98
CA PHE A 178 -26.20 -13.24 -4.45
C PHE A 178 -26.23 -13.33 -2.93
N PRO A 179 -25.51 -14.28 -2.32
CA PRO A 179 -25.24 -14.26 -0.88
C PRO A 179 -24.56 -12.95 -0.46
N ALA A 180 -24.72 -12.57 0.80
CA ALA A 180 -24.00 -11.44 1.36
C ALA A 180 -22.47 -11.69 1.27
N HIS A 181 -21.69 -10.62 1.11
CA HIS A 181 -20.22 -10.67 1.12
C HIS A 181 -19.59 -11.55 0.03
N SER A 182 -20.20 -11.59 -1.15
CA SER A 182 -19.75 -12.40 -2.28
C SER A 182 -18.62 -11.73 -3.09
N PHE A 183 -18.54 -10.40 -3.09
CA PHE A 183 -17.69 -9.62 -4.00
C PHE A 183 -16.76 -8.65 -3.27
N ASP A 184 -15.56 -8.46 -3.82
CA ASP A 184 -14.59 -7.47 -3.36
C ASP A 184 -14.98 -6.05 -3.79
N LEU A 185 -15.64 -5.94 -4.94
CA LEU A 185 -16.10 -4.69 -5.53
C LEU A 185 -17.54 -4.83 -6.06
N ALA A 186 -18.39 -3.86 -5.73
CA ALA A 186 -19.59 -3.56 -6.51
C ALA A 186 -19.26 -2.43 -7.50
N PHE A 187 -19.64 -2.60 -8.76
CA PHE A 187 -19.36 -1.67 -9.85
C PHE A 187 -20.64 -1.36 -10.61
N SER A 188 -20.78 -0.16 -11.16
CA SER A 188 -21.86 0.18 -12.10
C SER A 188 -21.45 1.37 -12.95
N GLN A 189 -21.75 1.33 -14.24
CA GLN A 189 -21.52 2.46 -15.14
C GLN A 189 -22.85 2.89 -15.78
N ASP A 190 -23.37 4.04 -15.34
CA ASP A 190 -24.55 4.73 -15.90
C ASP A 190 -25.87 3.93 -15.82
N ALA A 191 -26.02 3.04 -14.84
CA ALA A 191 -27.18 2.14 -14.74
C ALA A 191 -28.25 2.57 -13.72
N PHE A 192 -27.87 3.31 -12.67
CA PHE A 192 -28.76 3.56 -11.54
C PHE A 192 -29.77 4.69 -11.78
N ILE A 193 -29.70 5.47 -12.87
CA ILE A 193 -30.65 6.57 -13.14
C ILE A 193 -32.11 6.06 -13.13
N HIS A 194 -32.31 4.79 -13.49
CA HIS A 194 -33.61 4.13 -13.53
C HIS A 194 -33.90 3.25 -12.31
N ALA A 195 -33.07 3.31 -11.27
CA ALA A 195 -33.31 2.59 -10.03
C ALA A 195 -34.65 2.99 -9.44
N ARG A 196 -35.41 2.00 -8.95
CA ARG A 196 -36.69 2.27 -8.28
C ARG A 196 -36.46 2.98 -6.95
N SER A 197 -35.38 2.62 -6.26
CA SER A 197 -34.91 3.26 -5.05
C SER A 197 -33.40 3.23 -4.98
N LYS A 198 -32.77 4.41 -4.89
CA LYS A 198 -31.33 4.55 -4.66
C LYS A 198 -30.94 3.93 -3.31
N GLY A 199 -31.72 4.20 -2.27
CA GLY A 199 -31.47 3.65 -0.93
C GLY A 199 -31.45 2.12 -0.88
N GLN A 200 -32.42 1.46 -1.53
CA GLN A 200 -32.44 -0.01 -1.61
C GLN A 200 -31.26 -0.53 -2.43
N THR A 201 -30.97 0.08 -3.58
CA THR A 201 -29.82 -0.29 -4.44
C THR A 201 -28.51 -0.21 -3.67
N TYR A 202 -28.28 0.87 -2.92
CA TYR A 202 -27.04 1.08 -2.16
C TYR A 202 -26.92 0.14 -0.96
N THR A 203 -28.04 -0.19 -0.32
CA THR A 203 -28.11 -1.21 0.75
C THR A 203 -27.79 -2.59 0.21
N GLU A 204 -28.29 -2.92 -0.97
CA GLU A 204 -28.09 -4.21 -1.60
C GLU A 204 -26.65 -4.39 -2.09
N ALA A 205 -26.08 -3.35 -2.72
CA ALA A 205 -24.66 -3.27 -3.03
C ALA A 205 -23.80 -3.43 -1.76
N PHE A 206 -24.20 -2.80 -0.65
CA PHE A 206 -23.51 -2.96 0.64
C PHE A 206 -23.57 -4.41 1.10
N ARG A 207 -24.74 -5.06 1.06
CA ARG A 207 -24.95 -6.44 1.51
C ARG A 207 -24.04 -7.44 0.78
N ILE A 208 -23.99 -7.37 -0.55
CA ILE A 208 -23.23 -8.32 -1.38
C ILE A 208 -21.71 -8.05 -1.38
N THR A 209 -21.28 -6.86 -0.97
CA THR A 209 -19.86 -6.51 -0.88
C THR A 209 -19.23 -7.01 0.43
N LYS A 210 -18.01 -7.55 0.34
CA LYS A 210 -17.23 -8.01 1.50
C LYS A 210 -16.87 -6.85 2.45
N PRO A 211 -16.73 -7.10 3.76
CA PRO A 211 -16.13 -6.12 4.67
C PRO A 211 -14.75 -5.69 4.17
N GLY A 212 -14.45 -4.39 4.21
CA GLY A 212 -13.23 -3.82 3.60
C GLY A 212 -13.29 -3.62 2.07
N GLY A 213 -14.33 -4.13 1.39
CA GLY A 213 -14.55 -3.97 -0.04
C GLY A 213 -15.01 -2.56 -0.44
N ALA A 214 -15.18 -2.34 -1.75
CA ALA A 214 -15.51 -1.02 -2.31
C ALA A 214 -16.77 -1.03 -3.17
N PHE A 215 -17.33 0.16 -3.37
CA PHE A 215 -18.39 0.41 -4.34
C PHE A 215 -18.08 1.67 -5.14
N VAL A 216 -18.04 1.52 -6.46
CA VAL A 216 -17.77 2.60 -7.40
C VAL A 216 -18.83 2.61 -8.48
N PHE A 217 -19.41 3.78 -8.76
CA PHE A 217 -20.34 3.90 -9.87
C PHE A 217 -20.36 5.30 -10.50
N SER A 218 -20.71 5.38 -11.78
CA SER A 218 -21.08 6.63 -12.45
C SER A 218 -22.59 6.68 -12.69
N ASP A 219 -23.18 7.87 -12.59
CA ASP A 219 -24.60 8.03 -12.93
C ASP A 219 -25.01 9.50 -13.17
N LEU A 220 -26.18 9.67 -13.78
CA LEU A 220 -26.88 10.95 -13.88
C LEU A 220 -27.64 11.24 -12.59
N MET A 221 -27.49 12.48 -12.11
CA MET A 221 -28.03 12.95 -10.83
C MET A 221 -28.75 14.28 -11.00
N ALA A 222 -29.64 14.61 -10.08
CA ALA A 222 -30.28 15.92 -10.07
C ALA A 222 -29.22 17.02 -9.90
N GLY A 223 -29.37 18.12 -10.62
CA GLY A 223 -28.43 19.23 -10.55
C GLY A 223 -28.74 20.20 -9.41
N GLU A 224 -27.73 20.97 -9.02
CA GLU A 224 -27.75 21.90 -7.88
C GLU A 224 -27.67 23.34 -8.41
N ASN A 225 -28.72 23.82 -9.08
CA ASN A 225 -28.82 25.24 -9.43
C ASN A 225 -29.92 25.91 -8.59
N PRO A 226 -29.59 26.88 -7.72
CA PRO A 226 -30.55 27.58 -6.87
C PRO A 226 -31.67 28.30 -7.64
N ASP A 227 -31.42 28.64 -8.91
CA ASP A 227 -32.36 29.33 -9.79
C ASP A 227 -33.25 28.37 -10.59
N LEU A 228 -33.10 27.04 -10.42
CA LEU A 228 -33.98 26.06 -11.07
C LEU A 228 -35.35 26.04 -10.41
N SER A 229 -36.39 26.11 -11.25
CA SER A 229 -37.75 25.89 -10.78
C SER A 229 -38.03 24.39 -10.56
N GLU A 230 -38.78 24.06 -9.50
CA GLU A 230 -39.24 22.69 -9.24
C GLU A 230 -40.00 22.10 -10.45
N ALA A 231 -40.70 22.95 -11.20
CA ALA A 231 -41.40 22.56 -12.43
C ALA A 231 -40.46 22.09 -13.55
N GLU A 232 -39.28 22.69 -13.71
CA GLU A 232 -38.28 22.26 -14.70
C GLU A 232 -37.66 20.92 -14.32
N SER A 233 -37.36 20.72 -13.02
CA SER A 233 -36.86 19.45 -12.50
C SER A 233 -37.91 18.32 -12.60
N GLN A 234 -39.16 18.61 -12.24
CA GLN A 234 -40.28 17.67 -12.39
C GLN A 234 -40.51 17.28 -13.85
N LYS A 235 -40.51 18.24 -14.78
CA LYS A 235 -40.61 17.96 -16.22
C LYS A 235 -39.46 17.07 -16.71
N PHE A 236 -38.24 17.27 -16.21
CA PHE A 236 -37.12 16.40 -16.54
C PHE A 236 -37.33 14.97 -16.01
N ARG A 237 -37.78 14.80 -14.77
CA ARG A 237 -38.07 13.49 -14.19
C ARG A 237 -39.16 12.73 -14.95
N GLU A 238 -40.28 13.40 -15.23
CA GLU A 238 -41.42 12.81 -15.96
C GLU A 238 -41.03 12.43 -17.38
N SER A 239 -40.37 13.34 -18.11
CA SER A 239 -39.95 13.08 -19.50
C SER A 239 -38.93 11.96 -19.66
N ASN A 240 -38.22 11.59 -18.58
CA ASN A 240 -37.23 10.51 -18.59
C ASN A 240 -37.67 9.30 -17.74
N SER A 241 -38.89 9.29 -17.20
CA SER A 241 -39.44 8.20 -16.37
C SER A 241 -38.56 7.86 -15.16
N LEU A 242 -38.12 8.90 -14.43
CA LEU A 242 -37.24 8.76 -13.27
C LEU A 242 -38.04 8.58 -11.98
N ASN A 243 -37.80 7.49 -11.25
CA ASN A 243 -38.46 7.22 -9.98
C ASN A 243 -37.78 7.95 -8.82
N ASP A 244 -36.45 7.81 -8.71
CA ASP A 244 -35.65 8.32 -7.60
C ASP A 244 -34.44 9.10 -8.14
N PHE A 245 -34.60 10.43 -8.24
CA PHE A 245 -33.64 11.33 -8.88
C PHE A 245 -33.02 12.28 -7.84
N LEU A 246 -32.07 11.74 -7.09
CA LEU A 246 -31.36 12.46 -6.02
C LEU A 246 -30.24 13.33 -6.58
N ASP A 247 -29.93 14.43 -5.89
CA ASP A 247 -28.74 15.24 -6.13
C ASP A 247 -27.48 14.56 -5.52
N PRO A 248 -26.26 15.04 -5.80
CA PRO A 248 -25.05 14.44 -5.25
C PRO A 248 -25.00 14.39 -3.70
N VAL A 249 -25.53 15.41 -3.03
CA VAL A 249 -25.54 15.49 -1.56
C VAL A 249 -26.47 14.44 -0.97
N ASP A 250 -27.65 14.24 -1.54
CA ASP A 250 -28.62 13.25 -1.08
C ASP A 250 -28.22 11.82 -1.45
N ASN A 251 -27.56 11.60 -2.60
CA ASN A 251 -26.91 10.32 -2.90
C ASN A 251 -25.86 9.97 -1.84
N LYS A 252 -25.03 10.93 -1.43
CA LYS A 252 -24.05 10.73 -0.36
C LYS A 252 -24.73 10.31 0.95
N LYS A 253 -25.79 11.00 1.36
CA LYS A 253 -26.55 10.64 2.57
C LYS A 253 -27.15 9.23 2.48
N ALA A 254 -27.70 8.85 1.32
CA ALA A 254 -28.26 7.52 1.10
C ALA A 254 -27.20 6.42 1.21
N LEU A 255 -26.00 6.64 0.66
CA LEU A 255 -24.86 5.74 0.81
C LEU A 255 -24.41 5.60 2.27
N GLU A 256 -24.28 6.72 2.98
CA GLU A 256 -23.92 6.73 4.40
C GLU A 256 -24.97 6.02 5.26
N ALA A 257 -26.26 6.19 4.95
CA ALA A 257 -27.37 5.51 5.62
C ALA A 257 -27.38 3.99 5.36
N ALA A 258 -26.94 3.55 4.17
CA ALA A 258 -26.74 2.14 3.85
C ALA A 258 -25.51 1.53 4.55
N GLY A 259 -24.63 2.35 5.16
CA GLY A 259 -23.47 1.90 5.93
C GLY A 259 -22.11 2.17 5.28
N TRP A 260 -22.08 2.72 4.06
CA TRP A 260 -20.84 3.06 3.37
C TRP A 260 -20.08 4.19 4.10
N LYS A 261 -18.75 4.14 4.05
CA LYS A 261 -17.82 5.14 4.60
C LYS A 261 -16.91 5.68 3.50
N GLU A 262 -16.19 6.77 3.79
CA GLU A 262 -15.37 7.47 2.79
C GLU A 262 -16.17 7.75 1.51
N VAL A 263 -17.39 8.27 1.66
CA VAL A 263 -18.26 8.54 0.52
C VAL A 263 -17.85 9.86 -0.13
N HIS A 264 -17.31 9.74 -1.34
CA HIS A 264 -16.87 10.86 -2.16
C HIS A 264 -17.55 10.83 -3.52
N PHE A 265 -17.69 12.01 -4.11
CA PHE A 265 -18.17 12.13 -5.49
C PHE A 265 -17.31 13.10 -6.31
N ILE A 266 -17.29 12.88 -7.61
CA ILE A 266 -16.55 13.65 -8.59
C ILE A 266 -17.55 14.08 -9.66
N ASP A 267 -17.63 15.38 -9.94
CA ASP A 267 -18.49 15.94 -10.98
C ASP A 267 -17.77 15.89 -12.34
N LEU A 268 -18.28 15.05 -13.24
CA LEU A 268 -17.80 14.87 -14.61
C LEU A 268 -18.74 15.50 -15.65
N THR A 269 -19.62 16.41 -15.24
CA THR A 269 -20.62 17.03 -16.14
C THR A 269 -19.98 17.71 -17.35
N SER A 270 -18.76 18.25 -17.21
CA SER A 270 -17.98 18.81 -18.33
C SER A 270 -17.61 17.76 -19.39
N ASP A 271 -17.21 16.56 -18.97
CA ASP A 271 -16.88 15.45 -19.86
C ASP A 271 -18.12 14.96 -20.62
N MET A 272 -19.25 14.85 -19.92
CA MET A 272 -20.54 14.54 -20.55
C MET A 272 -20.95 15.63 -21.56
N ARG A 273 -20.70 16.90 -21.25
CA ARG A 273 -20.99 18.00 -22.17
C ARG A 273 -20.19 17.89 -23.48
N ILE A 274 -18.91 17.54 -23.41
CA ILE A 274 -18.07 17.26 -24.59
C ILE A 274 -18.68 16.13 -25.41
N SER A 275 -19.08 15.05 -24.74
CA SER A 275 -19.75 13.89 -25.36
C SER A 275 -20.97 14.32 -26.19
N PHE A 276 -21.86 15.16 -25.64
CA PHE A 276 -23.02 15.68 -26.38
C PHE A 276 -22.66 16.64 -27.52
N GLN A 277 -21.61 17.46 -27.37
CA GLN A 277 -21.15 18.33 -28.46
C GLN A 277 -20.64 17.53 -29.66
N LEU A 278 -19.90 16.45 -29.41
CA LEU A 278 -19.36 15.60 -30.47
C LEU A 278 -20.45 14.78 -31.15
N MET A 279 -21.41 14.25 -30.39
CA MET A 279 -22.62 13.65 -30.96
C MET A 279 -23.35 14.64 -31.88
N LEU A 280 -23.55 15.88 -31.43
CA LEU A 280 -24.21 16.92 -32.23
C LEU A 280 -23.43 17.26 -33.50
N LYS A 281 -22.10 17.37 -33.41
CA LYS A 281 -21.20 17.61 -34.55
C LYS A 281 -21.35 16.49 -35.59
N LYS A 282 -21.33 15.22 -35.16
CA LYS A 282 -21.48 14.05 -36.05
C LYS A 282 -22.87 13.98 -36.68
N VAL A 283 -23.94 14.20 -35.91
CA VAL A 283 -25.32 14.22 -36.42
C VAL A 283 -25.51 15.33 -37.48
N ASN A 284 -24.98 16.52 -37.22
CA ASN A 284 -25.07 17.63 -38.18
C ASN A 284 -24.25 17.37 -39.44
N PHE A 285 -23.03 16.82 -39.29
CA PHE A 285 -22.21 16.42 -40.44
C PHE A 285 -22.93 15.41 -41.34
N VAL A 286 -23.57 14.40 -40.74
CA VAL A 286 -24.36 13.39 -41.47
C VAL A 286 -25.60 13.99 -42.14
N LEU A 287 -26.27 14.95 -41.49
CA LEU A 287 -27.41 15.67 -42.07
C LEU A 287 -27.04 16.55 -43.27
N GLU A 288 -25.84 17.13 -43.25
CA GLU A 288 -25.34 18.08 -44.25
C GLU A 288 -24.64 17.38 -45.43
N TYR A 289 -23.77 16.41 -45.16
CA TYR A 289 -22.88 15.78 -46.15
C TYR A 289 -23.17 14.29 -46.42
N GLY A 290 -24.09 13.66 -45.69
CA GLY A 290 -24.31 12.20 -45.75
C GLY A 290 -24.81 11.65 -47.09
N SER A 291 -25.29 12.50 -48.02
CA SER A 291 -25.63 12.08 -49.39
C SER A 291 -24.45 12.02 -50.36
N GLU A 292 -23.30 12.63 -50.03
CA GLU A 292 -22.17 12.82 -50.95
C GLU A 292 -21.03 11.80 -50.76
N TYR A 293 -20.93 11.16 -49.58
CA TYR A 293 -19.77 10.34 -49.19
C TYR A 293 -19.99 8.82 -49.21
N GLY A 294 -21.10 8.32 -49.76
CA GLY A 294 -21.29 6.89 -50.03
C GLY A 294 -21.17 5.97 -48.80
N THR A 295 -21.36 6.48 -47.58
CA THR A 295 -21.48 5.63 -46.38
C THR A 295 -22.79 4.85 -46.47
N ALA A 296 -22.68 3.52 -46.51
CA ALA A 296 -23.78 2.60 -46.76
C ALA A 296 -24.97 2.84 -45.81
N GLY A 297 -26.10 3.31 -46.36
CA GLY A 297 -27.31 3.55 -45.57
C GLY A 297 -28.41 4.31 -46.31
N SER A 298 -28.78 3.87 -47.51
CA SER A 298 -30.00 4.29 -48.22
C SER A 298 -31.26 3.87 -47.45
N ASN A 299 -31.56 4.56 -46.33
CA ASN A 299 -32.88 4.73 -45.69
C ASN A 299 -32.80 5.48 -44.33
N MET A 300 -31.81 6.37 -44.13
CA MET A 300 -31.80 7.20 -42.92
C MET A 300 -32.96 8.20 -42.93
N ASN A 301 -33.86 8.05 -41.96
CA ASN A 301 -34.98 8.95 -41.77
C ASN A 301 -34.46 10.33 -41.32
N ARG A 302 -34.24 11.24 -42.27
CA ARG A 302 -33.78 12.62 -42.01
C ARG A 302 -34.66 13.36 -40.99
N VAL A 303 -35.94 12.99 -40.86
CA VAL A 303 -36.84 13.54 -39.83
C VAL A 303 -36.40 13.07 -38.44
N LEU A 304 -36.00 11.80 -38.28
CA LEU A 304 -35.49 11.25 -37.03
C LEU A 304 -34.17 11.91 -36.61
N LEU A 305 -33.23 12.08 -37.54
CA LEU A 305 -31.95 12.77 -37.31
C LEU A 305 -32.14 14.22 -36.85
N ARG A 306 -33.09 14.96 -37.46
CA ARG A 306 -33.39 16.34 -37.05
C ARG A 306 -34.00 16.40 -35.65
N LYS A 307 -34.93 15.50 -35.33
CA LYS A 307 -35.50 15.41 -33.98
C LYS A 307 -34.41 15.09 -32.93
N TYR A 308 -33.46 14.23 -33.29
CA TYR A 308 -32.34 13.87 -32.42
C TYR A 308 -31.34 15.03 -32.23
N SER A 309 -30.97 15.74 -33.30
CA SER A 309 -30.17 16.98 -33.23
C SER A 309 -30.80 18.00 -32.29
N GLN A 310 -32.12 18.19 -32.36
CA GLN A 310 -32.83 19.08 -31.44
C GLN A 310 -32.77 18.57 -29.99
N LYS A 311 -33.00 17.28 -29.75
CA LYS A 311 -32.89 16.69 -28.40
C LYS A 311 -31.49 16.86 -27.80
N ILE A 312 -30.42 16.67 -28.57
CA ILE A 312 -29.05 16.88 -28.06
C ILE A 312 -28.83 18.36 -27.70
N LYS A 313 -29.31 19.30 -28.52
CA LYS A 313 -29.27 20.74 -28.19
C LYS A 313 -30.03 21.04 -26.91
N ASP A 314 -31.19 20.43 -26.73
CA ASP A 314 -31.97 20.57 -25.51
C ASP A 314 -31.18 20.04 -24.30
N ARG A 315 -30.49 18.88 -24.42
CA ARG A 315 -29.62 18.37 -23.34
C ARG A 315 -28.45 19.29 -23.02
N LEU A 316 -27.79 19.87 -24.02
CA LEU A 316 -26.74 20.87 -23.80
C LEU A 316 -27.28 22.09 -23.04
N MET A 317 -28.46 22.60 -23.42
CA MET A 317 -29.10 23.70 -22.69
C MET A 317 -29.46 23.31 -21.24
N GLN A 318 -29.89 22.07 -21.01
CA GLN A 318 -30.22 21.59 -19.68
C GLN A 318 -28.97 21.40 -18.80
N ILE A 319 -27.86 20.97 -19.38
CA ILE A 319 -26.54 20.95 -18.72
C ILE A 319 -26.12 22.39 -18.36
N ASP A 320 -26.20 23.31 -19.32
CA ASP A 320 -25.82 24.71 -19.11
C ASP A 320 -26.73 25.41 -18.07
N LYS A 321 -27.99 24.97 -17.94
CA LYS A 321 -28.93 25.36 -16.87
C LYS A 321 -28.70 24.63 -15.54
N GLY A 322 -27.87 23.60 -15.50
CA GLY A 322 -27.61 22.80 -14.31
C GLY A 322 -28.76 21.89 -13.88
N ILE A 323 -29.64 21.44 -14.79
CA ILE A 323 -30.79 20.56 -14.46
C ILE A 323 -30.34 19.20 -13.91
N PHE A 324 -29.22 18.68 -14.44
CA PHE A 324 -28.66 17.41 -14.04
C PHE A 324 -27.14 17.47 -14.10
N LYS A 325 -26.51 16.58 -13.34
CA LYS A 325 -25.06 16.36 -13.31
C LYS A 325 -24.75 14.92 -13.70
N TRP A 326 -23.54 14.69 -14.18
CA TRP A 326 -22.99 13.34 -14.32
C TRP A 326 -21.86 13.18 -13.32
N CYS A 327 -22.03 12.28 -12.37
CA CYS A 327 -21.12 12.14 -11.24
C CYS A 327 -20.62 10.72 -11.10
N VAL A 328 -19.38 10.59 -10.61
CA VAL A 328 -18.81 9.32 -10.14
C VAL A 328 -18.81 9.32 -8.63
N PHE A 329 -19.29 8.25 -8.02
CA PHE A 329 -19.20 7.99 -6.58
C PHE A 329 -18.24 6.85 -6.33
N HIS A 330 -17.49 6.97 -5.25
CA HIS A 330 -16.68 5.89 -4.73
C HIS A 330 -16.74 5.90 -3.20
N CYS A 331 -16.85 4.71 -2.61
CA CYS A 331 -16.97 4.54 -1.18
C CYS A 331 -16.51 3.15 -0.74
N ARG A 332 -16.26 3.01 0.57
CA ARG A 332 -15.71 1.79 1.16
C ARG A 332 -16.64 1.21 2.22
N LYS A 333 -16.75 -0.12 2.25
CA LYS A 333 -17.39 -0.85 3.32
C LYS A 333 -16.42 -0.99 4.50
N PRO A 334 -16.83 -0.69 5.74
CA PRO A 334 -15.96 -0.85 6.90
C PRO A 334 -15.35 -2.24 7.02
N VAL A 335 -14.15 -2.29 7.59
CA VAL A 335 -13.47 -3.51 8.02
C VAL A 335 -14.07 -3.96 9.35
N VAL A 336 -14.34 -5.25 9.50
CA VAL A 336 -14.90 -5.82 10.73
C VAL A 336 -13.81 -6.58 11.46
N LEU A 337 -13.51 -6.15 12.68
CA LEU A 337 -12.46 -6.68 13.53
C LEU A 337 -13.08 -7.50 14.66
N ASP A 338 -12.67 -8.77 14.77
CA ASP A 338 -13.04 -9.67 15.86
C ASP A 338 -11.86 -9.94 16.79
N LEU A 339 -12.01 -9.49 18.04
CA LEU A 339 -11.10 -9.83 19.12
C LEU A 339 -11.47 -11.20 19.68
N MET A 340 -10.86 -12.24 19.11
CA MET A 340 -11.04 -13.64 19.55
C MET A 340 -10.34 -13.96 20.88
N CYS A 341 -9.73 -12.96 21.50
CA CYS A 341 -9.11 -13.01 22.82
C CYS A 341 -9.53 -11.77 23.62
N LYS A 342 -9.46 -11.85 24.95
CA LYS A 342 -9.63 -10.68 25.81
C LYS A 342 -8.29 -9.94 25.90
N PRO A 343 -8.13 -8.76 25.27
CA PRO A 343 -6.84 -8.09 25.27
C PRO A 343 -6.48 -7.64 26.70
N PRO A 344 -5.19 -7.55 27.01
CA PRO A 344 -4.69 -7.26 28.36
C PRO A 344 -5.03 -5.82 28.83
N VAL A 345 -5.28 -4.92 27.87
CA VAL A 345 -5.83 -3.58 28.07
C VAL A 345 -6.99 -3.39 27.09
N PRO A 346 -7.98 -2.54 27.36
CA PRO A 346 -9.05 -2.27 26.40
C PRO A 346 -8.48 -1.78 25.06
N PHE A 347 -8.92 -2.39 23.96
CA PHE A 347 -8.68 -1.85 22.63
C PHE A 347 -9.51 -0.57 22.47
N VAL A 348 -8.89 0.46 21.90
CA VAL A 348 -9.55 1.75 21.65
C VAL A 348 -9.53 1.97 20.15
N ASN A 349 -10.67 1.72 19.52
CA ASN A 349 -10.84 2.02 18.11
C ASN A 349 -10.97 3.53 17.91
N THR A 350 -10.09 4.10 17.09
CA THR A 350 -10.12 5.53 16.72
C THR A 350 -10.52 5.76 15.26
N SER A 351 -10.68 4.69 14.48
CA SER A 351 -11.04 4.75 13.07
C SER A 351 -12.50 4.38 12.85
N SER A 352 -13.25 5.26 12.19
CA SER A 352 -14.63 4.97 11.79
C SER A 352 -14.73 3.94 10.65
N LEU A 353 -13.60 3.53 10.09
CA LEU A 353 -13.48 2.52 9.02
C LEU A 353 -13.26 1.11 9.57
N ILE A 354 -13.04 0.99 10.88
CA ILE A 354 -12.94 -0.27 11.58
C ILE A 354 -14.16 -0.38 12.48
N ILE A 355 -14.83 -1.52 12.48
CA ILE A 355 -15.96 -1.82 13.36
C ILE A 355 -15.57 -3.03 14.21
N GLU A 356 -15.76 -2.91 15.51
CA GLU A 356 -15.65 -4.00 16.48
C GLU A 356 -17.05 -4.18 17.09
N ASP A 357 -17.74 -5.25 16.72
CA ASP A 357 -19.09 -5.55 17.20
C ASP A 357 -19.25 -7.07 17.35
N ASP A 358 -19.64 -7.51 18.55
CA ASP A 358 -19.84 -8.92 18.88
C ASP A 358 -20.93 -9.59 18.01
N HIS A 359 -21.87 -8.82 17.48
CA HIS A 359 -22.93 -9.31 16.60
C HIS A 359 -22.46 -9.54 15.15
N LEU A 360 -21.28 -9.05 14.78
CA LEU A 360 -20.75 -9.11 13.41
C LEU A 360 -19.62 -10.12 13.23
N LYS A 361 -19.37 -11.02 14.20
CA LYS A 361 -18.26 -11.99 14.15
C LYS A 361 -18.28 -12.94 12.95
N ASP A 362 -19.48 -13.30 12.49
CA ASP A 362 -19.63 -14.13 11.28
C ASP A 362 -19.28 -13.36 9.98
N LEU A 363 -19.07 -12.05 10.09
CA LEU A 363 -18.73 -11.12 9.01
C LEU A 363 -17.34 -10.51 9.20
N SER A 364 -16.49 -11.06 10.07
CA SER A 364 -15.16 -10.52 10.32
C SER A 364 -14.28 -10.57 9.09
N SER A 365 -13.50 -9.51 8.87
CA SER A 365 -12.39 -9.52 7.92
C SER A 365 -11.03 -9.58 8.61
N VAL A 366 -10.97 -9.26 9.91
CA VAL A 366 -9.79 -9.37 10.76
C VAL A 366 -10.11 -10.21 11.98
N ALA A 367 -9.23 -11.17 12.28
CA ALA A 367 -9.24 -11.91 13.55
C ALA A 367 -8.00 -11.53 14.37
N VAL A 368 -8.19 -11.17 15.64
CA VAL A 368 -7.08 -10.89 16.57
C VAL A 368 -7.03 -11.97 17.64
N ILE A 369 -5.85 -12.55 17.84
CA ILE A 369 -5.60 -13.59 18.84
C ILE A 369 -4.43 -13.21 19.76
N ASP A 370 -4.35 -13.90 20.90
CA ASP A 370 -3.19 -13.88 21.77
C ASP A 370 -2.38 -15.20 21.65
N ILE A 371 -1.26 -15.27 22.35
CA ILE A 371 -0.36 -16.45 22.32
C ILE A 371 -1.00 -17.72 22.90
N VAL A 372 -2.02 -17.60 23.76
CA VAL A 372 -2.69 -18.77 24.37
C VAL A 372 -3.82 -19.31 23.47
N THR A 373 -4.32 -18.49 22.57
CA THR A 373 -5.34 -18.86 21.59
C THR A 373 -4.73 -19.65 20.44
N LYS A 374 -4.63 -20.97 20.62
CA LYS A 374 -4.14 -21.88 19.56
C LYS A 374 -5.08 -21.91 18.36
N MET A 375 -4.50 -21.79 17.16
CA MET A 375 -5.15 -21.81 15.86
C MET A 375 -4.68 -23.01 15.02
N PRO A 376 -5.11 -24.25 15.37
CA PRO A 376 -4.89 -25.40 14.51
C PRO A 376 -5.76 -25.30 13.24
N ARG A 377 -5.42 -26.10 12.22
CA ARG A 377 -6.16 -26.19 10.95
C ARG A 377 -7.68 -26.23 11.11
N GLU A 378 -8.21 -27.06 12.02
CA GLU A 378 -9.66 -27.20 12.22
C GLU A 378 -10.34 -25.89 12.65
N LYS A 379 -9.65 -25.02 13.41
CA LYS A 379 -10.19 -23.70 13.78
C LYS A 379 -10.09 -22.70 12.64
N ILE A 380 -8.98 -22.72 11.91
CA ILE A 380 -8.77 -21.84 10.75
C ILE A 380 -9.81 -22.13 9.67
N GLU A 381 -10.09 -23.41 9.41
CA GLU A 381 -11.13 -23.86 8.45
C GLU A 381 -12.57 -23.44 8.83
N LYS A 382 -12.80 -23.09 10.10
CA LYS A 382 -14.10 -22.62 10.60
C LYS A 382 -14.22 -21.10 10.63
N LEU A 383 -13.13 -20.35 10.36
CA LEU A 383 -13.21 -18.90 10.28
C LEU A 383 -14.11 -18.48 9.11
N PRO A 384 -14.81 -17.33 9.22
CA PRO A 384 -15.55 -16.77 8.10
C PRO A 384 -14.66 -16.63 6.86
N LYS A 385 -15.21 -16.94 5.68
CA LYS A 385 -14.48 -16.79 4.40
C LYS A 385 -14.09 -15.35 4.08
N THR A 386 -14.63 -14.39 4.81
CA THR A 386 -14.31 -12.96 4.72
C THR A 386 -13.05 -12.59 5.48
N VAL A 387 -12.52 -13.46 6.35
CA VAL A 387 -11.29 -13.19 7.09
C VAL A 387 -10.10 -13.27 6.14
N GLU A 388 -9.43 -12.14 5.94
CA GLU A 388 -8.24 -12.01 5.09
C GLU A 388 -6.97 -11.78 5.94
N LEU A 389 -7.14 -11.32 7.19
CA LEU A 389 -6.05 -10.99 8.09
C LEU A 389 -6.23 -11.62 9.49
N LEU A 390 -5.16 -12.25 9.99
CA LEU A 390 -5.03 -12.72 11.36
C LEU A 390 -3.88 -11.98 12.05
N ILE A 391 -4.18 -11.23 13.10
CA ILE A 391 -3.17 -10.53 13.92
C ILE A 391 -2.95 -11.32 15.20
N THR A 392 -1.70 -11.65 15.51
CA THR A 392 -1.34 -12.24 16.80
C THR A 392 -0.60 -11.24 17.68
N MET A 393 -1.03 -11.10 18.93
CA MET A 393 -0.32 -10.31 19.95
C MET A 393 0.87 -11.10 20.52
N SER A 394 1.78 -11.52 19.64
CA SER A 394 2.97 -12.33 19.99
C SER A 394 4.08 -12.30 18.94
N ALA A 395 5.32 -12.43 19.41
CA ALA A 395 6.50 -12.59 18.55
C ALA A 395 6.66 -13.99 17.93
N GLY A 396 6.11 -15.02 18.58
CA GLY A 396 6.11 -16.38 18.05
C GLY A 396 4.85 -16.64 17.24
N LEU A 397 4.95 -17.60 16.32
CA LEU A 397 3.87 -18.08 15.45
C LEU A 397 3.57 -19.57 15.66
N ASP A 398 4.23 -20.22 16.63
CA ASP A 398 4.18 -21.67 16.84
C ASP A 398 2.80 -22.19 17.30
N HIS A 399 1.94 -21.31 17.80
CA HIS A 399 0.54 -21.59 18.15
C HIS A 399 -0.44 -21.49 16.96
N ILE A 400 0.05 -21.14 15.76
CA ILE A 400 -0.73 -20.93 14.54
C ILE A 400 -0.28 -21.92 13.46
N ASP A 401 -1.22 -22.64 12.85
CA ASP A 401 -0.92 -23.43 11.66
C ASP A 401 -0.79 -22.50 10.44
N MET A 402 0.42 -22.00 10.22
CA MET A 402 0.75 -21.09 9.12
C MET A 402 0.43 -21.67 7.74
N LYS A 403 0.48 -23.00 7.60
CA LYS A 403 0.11 -23.65 6.34
C LYS A 403 -1.40 -23.60 6.14
N ALA A 404 -2.18 -23.89 7.17
CA ALA A 404 -3.63 -23.78 7.09
C ALA A 404 -4.09 -22.34 6.80
N CYS A 405 -3.47 -21.31 7.41
CA CYS A 405 -3.75 -19.91 7.08
C CYS A 405 -3.49 -19.62 5.60
N LYS A 406 -2.32 -20.04 5.08
CA LYS A 406 -1.97 -19.87 3.66
C LYS A 406 -2.94 -20.60 2.73
N ASP A 407 -3.30 -21.84 3.05
CA ASP A 407 -4.25 -22.65 2.29
C ASP A 407 -5.66 -22.00 2.28
N HIS A 408 -5.98 -21.19 3.29
CA HIS A 408 -7.24 -20.43 3.43
C HIS A 408 -7.16 -18.98 2.92
N GLY A 409 -6.02 -18.52 2.40
CA GLY A 409 -5.85 -17.14 1.93
C GLY A 409 -5.73 -16.09 3.05
N ILE A 410 -5.42 -16.50 4.28
CA ILE A 410 -5.30 -15.60 5.44
C ILE A 410 -3.84 -15.15 5.61
N GLN A 411 -3.61 -13.85 5.57
CA GLN A 411 -2.33 -13.25 5.95
C GLN A 411 -2.19 -13.23 7.47
N VAL A 412 -0.99 -13.52 7.99
CA VAL A 412 -0.71 -13.45 9.43
C VAL A 412 0.25 -12.29 9.70
N MET A 413 -0.12 -11.41 10.62
CA MET A 413 0.71 -10.30 11.11
C MET A 413 0.92 -10.40 12.61
N GLN A 414 2.01 -9.81 13.09
CA GLN A 414 2.42 -9.86 14.49
C GLN A 414 2.39 -8.46 15.06
N SER A 415 1.66 -8.30 16.17
CA SER A 415 1.73 -7.08 16.95
C SER A 415 2.90 -7.13 17.94
N GLY A 416 3.51 -5.98 18.17
CA GLY A 416 4.56 -5.69 19.12
C GLY A 416 5.95 -6.13 18.68
N ARG A 417 6.19 -6.35 17.39
CA ARG A 417 7.50 -6.85 16.91
C ARG A 417 8.66 -5.97 17.39
N ASP A 418 8.50 -4.67 17.31
CA ASP A 418 9.51 -3.71 17.75
C ASP A 418 9.28 -3.30 19.22
N ALA A 419 8.03 -3.07 19.61
CA ALA A 419 7.68 -2.63 20.96
C ALA A 419 8.05 -3.64 22.06
N ILE A 420 8.05 -4.95 21.79
CA ILE A 420 8.47 -5.95 22.80
C ILE A 420 9.99 -6.06 22.91
N THR A 421 10.72 -5.73 21.84
CA THR A 421 12.12 -6.14 21.66
C THR A 421 13.00 -5.55 22.76
N SER A 422 12.92 -4.24 22.99
CA SER A 422 13.74 -3.57 24.02
C SER A 422 13.41 -4.06 25.43
N HIS A 423 12.14 -4.36 25.72
CA HIS A 423 11.69 -4.84 27.02
C HIS A 423 12.14 -6.28 27.29
N VAL A 424 12.03 -7.17 26.30
CA VAL A 424 12.55 -8.55 26.40
C VAL A 424 14.06 -8.51 26.58
N VAL A 425 14.77 -7.62 25.88
CA VAL A 425 16.22 -7.47 26.01
C VAL A 425 16.64 -6.99 27.39
N GLN A 426 15.98 -5.98 27.95
CA GLN A 426 16.25 -5.54 29.33
C GLN A 426 16.02 -6.67 30.34
N TYR A 427 14.97 -7.48 30.13
CA TYR A 427 14.66 -8.62 30.97
C TYR A 427 15.74 -9.71 30.91
N VAL A 428 16.13 -10.19 29.72
CA VAL A 428 17.20 -11.21 29.59
C VAL A 428 18.55 -10.68 30.06
N LEU A 429 18.87 -9.41 29.78
CA LEU A 429 20.12 -8.80 30.20
C LEU A 429 20.24 -8.73 31.73
N SER A 430 19.11 -8.50 32.42
CA SER A 430 19.07 -8.57 33.88
C SER A 430 19.46 -9.96 34.41
N PHE A 431 18.98 -11.03 33.76
CA PHE A 431 19.33 -12.41 34.13
C PHE A 431 20.76 -12.77 33.77
N VAL A 432 21.28 -12.30 32.64
CA VAL A 432 22.69 -12.44 32.28
C VAL A 432 23.56 -11.81 33.38
N ILE A 433 23.27 -10.58 33.79
CA ILE A 433 24.05 -9.88 34.82
C ILE A 433 23.94 -10.59 36.18
N ILE A 434 22.71 -10.90 36.63
CA ILE A 434 22.47 -11.57 37.92
C ILE A 434 23.14 -12.95 37.97
N GLY A 435 23.06 -13.71 36.88
CA GLY A 435 23.65 -15.02 36.73
C GLY A 435 25.18 -14.98 36.72
N LEU A 436 25.80 -14.04 36.00
CA LEU A 436 27.25 -13.85 36.01
C LEU A 436 27.78 -13.45 37.39
N ARG A 437 27.03 -12.64 38.15
CA ARG A 437 27.44 -12.17 39.49
C ARG A 437 27.23 -13.19 40.59
N ASP A 438 26.76 -14.39 40.26
CA ASP A 438 26.40 -15.44 41.21
C ASP A 438 25.36 -15.01 42.26
N ALA A 439 24.58 -13.97 41.98
CA ALA A 439 23.64 -13.42 42.95
C ALA A 439 22.51 -14.41 43.29
N LEU A 440 22.21 -15.34 42.38
CA LEU A 440 21.20 -16.38 42.58
C LEU A 440 21.58 -17.36 43.69
N SER A 441 22.86 -17.66 43.88
CA SER A 441 23.33 -18.56 44.95
C SER A 441 23.13 -17.96 46.35
N GLN A 442 22.92 -16.64 46.41
CA GLN A 442 22.74 -15.87 47.65
C GLN A 442 21.26 -15.62 48.00
N LEU A 443 20.33 -16.05 47.14
CA LEU A 443 18.90 -15.89 47.40
C LEU A 443 18.49 -16.69 48.64
N GLY A 444 17.88 -16.03 49.62
CA GLY A 444 17.43 -16.66 50.87
C GLY A 444 18.50 -16.83 51.95
N VAL A 445 19.75 -16.42 51.71
CA VAL A 445 20.79 -16.42 52.75
C VAL A 445 20.53 -15.28 53.76
N PRO A 446 20.29 -15.57 55.05
CA PRO A 446 20.02 -14.53 56.03
C PRO A 446 21.28 -13.71 56.32
N PHE A 447 21.23 -12.40 56.04
CA PHE A 447 22.32 -11.50 56.37
C PHE A 447 22.49 -11.35 57.89
N PRO A 448 23.70 -11.56 58.45
CA PRO A 448 23.92 -11.41 59.88
C PRO A 448 23.72 -9.94 60.30
N LYS A 449 23.03 -9.70 61.43
CA LYS A 449 22.76 -8.34 61.95
C LYS A 449 24.02 -7.59 62.40
N SER A 450 25.14 -8.27 62.61
CA SER A 450 26.45 -7.70 62.93
C SER A 450 27.59 -8.66 62.54
N GLY A 451 28.80 -8.13 62.33
CA GLY A 451 30.00 -8.94 62.12
C GLY A 451 30.17 -9.52 60.71
N TRP A 452 29.84 -8.76 59.67
CA TRP A 452 30.03 -9.18 58.28
C TRP A 452 31.52 -9.42 57.99
N ASN A 453 31.91 -10.69 57.89
CA ASN A 453 33.15 -11.08 57.23
C ASN A 453 32.79 -11.43 55.79
N LEU A 454 32.83 -10.42 54.92
CA LEU A 454 32.38 -10.52 53.52
C LEU A 454 33.22 -11.45 52.65
N ASN A 455 34.31 -12.02 53.17
CA ASN A 455 35.23 -12.93 52.50
C ASN A 455 35.20 -12.70 50.98
N TRP A 456 35.78 -11.58 50.52
CA TRP A 456 35.63 -10.91 49.21
C TRP A 456 35.87 -11.78 47.95
N ASN A 457 35.98 -13.08 48.09
CA ASN A 457 36.06 -14.09 47.07
C ASN A 457 34.64 -14.52 46.64
N CYS A 458 33.98 -13.70 45.82
CA CYS A 458 32.82 -14.17 45.07
C CYS A 458 33.30 -14.83 43.77
N GLU A 459 32.74 -15.99 43.41
CA GLU A 459 33.05 -16.70 42.16
C GLU A 459 32.37 -16.08 40.93
N GLY A 460 31.74 -14.91 41.10
CA GLY A 460 31.06 -14.19 40.03
C GLY A 460 32.04 -13.46 39.09
N LYS A 461 31.58 -13.21 37.87
CA LYS A 461 32.36 -12.57 36.80
C LYS A 461 31.68 -11.26 36.34
N PRO A 462 32.44 -10.19 36.00
CA PRO A 462 31.85 -9.01 35.38
C PRO A 462 31.44 -9.32 33.93
N LEU A 463 30.42 -8.61 33.42
CA LEU A 463 29.95 -8.76 32.04
C LEU A 463 31.08 -8.55 31.02
N THR A 464 31.92 -7.53 31.23
CA THR A 464 33.05 -7.16 30.36
C THR A 464 34.00 -8.32 30.04
N ASP A 465 34.27 -9.19 31.02
CA ASP A 465 35.22 -10.29 30.83
C ASP A 465 34.54 -11.59 30.36
N SER A 466 33.21 -11.57 30.21
CA SER A 466 32.39 -12.77 30.03
C SER A 466 32.22 -13.19 28.57
N LYS A 467 31.95 -14.48 28.37
CA LYS A 467 31.63 -15.12 27.09
C LYS A 467 30.14 -15.46 27.03
N ILE A 468 29.37 -14.66 26.30
CA ILE A 468 27.92 -14.83 26.14
C ILE A 468 27.65 -15.53 24.82
N ALA A 469 27.06 -16.72 24.86
CA ALA A 469 26.71 -17.50 23.67
C ALA A 469 25.21 -17.40 23.37
N ILE A 470 24.86 -16.83 22.23
CA ILE A 470 23.47 -16.61 21.83
C ILE A 470 23.10 -17.60 20.71
N ILE A 471 22.03 -18.37 20.89
CA ILE A 471 21.48 -19.20 19.82
C ILE A 471 20.37 -18.42 19.10
N GLY A 472 20.60 -18.07 17.84
CA GLY A 472 19.74 -17.18 17.06
C GLY A 472 20.23 -15.73 17.06
N MET A 473 20.16 -15.07 15.90
CA MET A 473 20.55 -13.67 15.72
C MET A 473 19.46 -12.86 15.01
N GLY A 474 18.21 -13.05 15.47
CA GLY A 474 17.06 -12.25 15.01
C GLY A 474 16.99 -10.88 15.70
N VAL A 475 15.86 -10.18 15.54
CA VAL A 475 15.64 -8.81 16.07
C VAL A 475 16.00 -8.69 17.57
N ILE A 476 15.52 -9.62 18.41
CA ILE A 476 15.80 -9.61 19.85
C ILE A 476 17.27 -9.93 20.16
N GLY A 477 17.88 -10.86 19.42
CA GLY A 477 19.30 -11.21 19.58
C GLY A 477 20.22 -10.05 19.22
N GLN A 478 19.93 -9.36 18.12
CA GLN A 478 20.69 -8.17 17.69
C GLN A 478 20.55 -7.01 18.67
N GLU A 479 19.35 -6.77 19.21
CA GLU A 479 19.16 -5.73 20.22
C GLU A 479 19.86 -6.09 21.54
N LEU A 480 19.88 -7.37 21.93
CA LEU A 480 20.67 -7.83 23.09
C LEU A 480 22.16 -7.57 22.87
N VAL A 481 22.70 -7.91 21.71
CA VAL A 481 24.08 -7.60 21.32
C VAL A 481 24.35 -6.10 21.45
N ARG A 482 23.46 -5.26 20.91
CA ARG A 482 23.61 -3.81 20.94
C ARG A 482 23.67 -3.27 22.37
N GLN A 483 22.79 -3.75 23.26
CA GLN A 483 22.77 -3.32 24.65
C GLN A 483 23.97 -3.84 25.46
N ILE A 484 24.40 -5.09 25.23
CA ILE A 484 25.64 -5.61 25.83
C ILE A 484 26.83 -4.77 25.39
N ARG A 485 26.95 -4.46 24.09
CA ARG A 485 28.05 -3.64 23.55
C ARG A 485 28.05 -2.23 24.13
N ALA A 486 26.87 -1.64 24.36
CA ALA A 486 26.76 -0.32 24.98
C ALA A 486 27.20 -0.31 26.46
N LEU A 487 26.97 -1.39 27.19
CA LEU A 487 27.33 -1.49 28.62
C LEU A 487 28.75 -2.02 28.85
N ALA A 488 29.20 -2.95 28.01
CA ALA A 488 30.43 -3.70 28.19
C ALA A 488 31.04 -4.05 26.80
N PRO A 489 31.72 -3.08 26.15
CA PRO A 489 32.19 -3.20 24.78
C PRO A 489 33.07 -4.42 24.51
N ASP A 490 33.89 -4.82 25.49
CA ASP A 490 34.87 -5.92 25.35
C ASP A 490 34.30 -7.33 25.61
N THR A 491 33.02 -7.44 25.98
CA THR A 491 32.37 -8.74 26.23
C THR A 491 32.55 -9.66 25.02
N THR A 492 32.97 -10.91 25.21
CA THR A 492 33.02 -11.84 24.08
C THR A 492 31.60 -12.32 23.79
N ILE A 493 31.06 -11.97 22.62
CA ILE A 493 29.74 -12.45 22.21
C ILE A 493 29.91 -13.48 21.11
N MET A 494 29.44 -14.69 21.40
CA MET A 494 29.46 -15.84 20.51
C MET A 494 28.04 -16.07 20.01
N TYR A 495 27.88 -16.50 18.77
CA TYR A 495 26.54 -16.83 18.27
C TYR A 495 26.53 -18.03 17.33
N HIS A 496 25.38 -18.69 17.31
CA HIS A 496 25.10 -19.81 16.43
C HIS A 496 23.78 -19.61 15.69
N VAL A 497 23.83 -19.74 14.38
CA VAL A 497 22.72 -19.82 13.44
C VAL A 497 23.10 -20.83 12.34
N PRO A 498 22.14 -21.41 11.61
CA PRO A 498 22.48 -22.15 10.40
C PRO A 498 23.29 -21.27 9.44
N GLU A 499 24.25 -21.86 8.70
CA GLU A 499 25.17 -21.10 7.84
C GLU A 499 24.45 -20.17 6.84
N CYS A 500 23.29 -20.58 6.35
CA CYS A 500 22.48 -19.77 5.43
C CYS A 500 21.88 -18.49 6.07
N PHE A 501 21.87 -18.38 7.40
CA PHE A 501 21.43 -17.21 8.15
C PHE A 501 22.60 -16.45 8.81
N ARG A 502 23.85 -16.82 8.48
CA ARG A 502 25.04 -16.14 8.98
C ARG A 502 25.11 -14.72 8.42
N ASP A 503 25.40 -13.76 9.29
CA ASP A 503 25.50 -12.34 8.94
C ASP A 503 26.93 -11.85 9.20
N VAL A 504 27.74 -11.87 8.13
CA VAL A 504 29.16 -11.50 8.19
C VAL A 504 29.34 -9.99 8.44
N ASP A 505 28.39 -9.18 8.00
CA ASP A 505 28.44 -7.73 8.22
C ASP A 505 28.16 -7.41 9.69
N ALA A 506 27.17 -8.08 10.30
CA ALA A 506 26.90 -7.98 11.73
C ALA A 506 28.08 -8.48 12.58
N GLU A 507 28.80 -9.52 12.14
CA GLU A 507 30.02 -10.00 12.81
C GLU A 507 31.08 -8.90 12.91
N GLY A 508 31.35 -8.20 11.80
CA GLY A 508 32.30 -7.09 11.78
C GLY A 508 31.81 -5.91 12.62
N LYS A 509 30.57 -5.51 12.41
CA LYS A 509 29.95 -4.34 13.07
C LYS A 509 29.85 -4.46 14.58
N TYR A 510 29.50 -5.65 15.08
CA TYR A 510 29.25 -5.88 16.50
C TYR A 510 30.33 -6.72 17.18
N HIS A 511 31.44 -7.01 16.49
CA HIS A 511 32.52 -7.87 16.99
C HIS A 511 31.98 -9.20 17.54
N LEU A 512 31.23 -9.93 16.70
CA LEU A 512 30.63 -11.21 17.06
C LEU A 512 31.51 -12.37 16.59
N HIS A 513 31.49 -13.45 17.36
CA HIS A 513 32.18 -14.69 17.00
C HIS A 513 31.15 -15.74 16.56
N TYR A 514 31.09 -16.01 15.25
CA TYR A 514 30.25 -17.09 14.72
C TYR A 514 30.83 -18.47 15.04
N TYR A 515 29.96 -19.40 15.43
CA TYR A 515 30.29 -20.81 15.63
C TYR A 515 29.40 -21.68 14.75
N GLY A 516 30.01 -22.44 13.84
CA GLY A 516 29.29 -23.45 13.03
C GLY A 516 28.86 -24.69 13.82
N SER A 517 29.38 -24.88 15.04
CA SER A 517 29.03 -25.99 15.93
C SER A 517 28.58 -25.48 17.29
N LEU A 518 27.31 -25.77 17.64
CA LEU A 518 26.74 -25.42 18.93
C LEU A 518 27.48 -26.10 20.10
N ALA A 519 27.94 -27.34 19.92
CA ALA A 519 28.71 -28.07 20.93
C ALA A 519 30.06 -27.40 21.24
N THR A 520 30.73 -26.84 20.22
CA THR A 520 31.98 -26.09 20.44
C THR A 520 31.69 -24.77 21.15
N MET A 521 30.64 -24.06 20.75
CA MET A 521 30.22 -22.82 21.41
C MET A 521 29.88 -23.04 22.89
N ALA A 522 29.14 -24.12 23.21
CA ALA A 522 28.74 -24.48 24.57
C ALA A 522 29.94 -24.77 25.50
N LYS A 523 31.04 -25.33 24.98
CA LYS A 523 32.26 -25.61 25.76
C LYS A 523 32.99 -24.36 26.22
N GLU A 524 32.82 -23.26 25.50
CA GLU A 524 33.58 -22.04 25.72
C GLU A 524 32.81 -20.96 26.47
N CYS A 525 31.48 -21.00 26.43
CA CYS A 525 30.64 -19.95 26.98
C CYS A 525 30.59 -19.95 28.52
N ASP A 526 30.43 -18.76 29.10
CA ASP A 526 30.06 -18.61 30.51
C ASP A 526 28.53 -18.68 30.68
N ILE A 527 27.77 -18.20 29.69
CA ILE A 527 26.30 -18.31 29.65
C ILE A 527 25.85 -18.68 28.23
N LEU A 528 25.00 -19.70 28.13
CA LEU A 528 24.26 -20.05 26.92
C LEU A 528 22.85 -19.46 26.96
N VAL A 529 22.47 -18.69 25.95
CA VAL A 529 21.19 -17.98 25.86
C VAL A 529 20.46 -18.38 24.56
N PRO A 530 19.59 -19.39 24.60
CA PRO A 530 18.69 -19.66 23.48
C PRO A 530 17.71 -18.50 23.27
N MET A 531 17.69 -17.92 22.07
CA MET A 531 16.78 -16.85 21.62
C MET A 531 16.22 -17.09 20.21
N CYS A 532 16.32 -18.32 19.71
CA CYS A 532 15.85 -18.70 18.39
C CYS A 532 14.34 -19.00 18.38
N PRO A 533 13.65 -18.85 17.24
CA PRO A 533 12.25 -19.27 17.12
C PRO A 533 12.11 -20.79 17.26
N LEU A 534 10.96 -21.26 17.73
CA LEU A 534 10.63 -22.68 17.72
C LEU A 534 10.20 -23.12 16.32
N THR A 535 10.93 -24.09 15.78
CA THR A 535 10.71 -24.71 14.48
C THR A 535 11.02 -26.20 14.61
N LYS A 536 10.72 -27.00 13.58
CA LYS A 536 11.15 -28.41 13.55
C LYS A 536 12.67 -28.59 13.68
N ALA A 537 13.46 -27.61 13.23
CA ALA A 537 14.92 -27.66 13.29
C ALA A 537 15.49 -27.21 14.64
N THR A 538 14.71 -26.47 15.44
CA THR A 538 15.14 -25.93 16.74
C THR A 538 14.46 -26.63 17.92
N GLU A 539 13.51 -27.52 17.67
CA GLU A 539 12.93 -28.40 18.69
C GLU A 539 14.02 -29.32 19.26
N HIS A 540 14.18 -29.27 20.59
CA HIS A 540 15.22 -29.98 21.34
C HIS A 540 16.65 -29.71 20.83
N LEU A 541 16.90 -28.51 20.30
CA LEU A 541 18.23 -28.10 19.84
C LEU A 541 19.25 -28.14 20.98
N VAL A 542 18.83 -27.77 22.20
CA VAL A 542 19.63 -27.93 23.42
C VAL A 542 19.21 -29.24 24.11
N ASN A 543 19.88 -30.32 23.73
CA ASN A 543 19.65 -31.69 24.21
C ASN A 543 20.76 -32.17 25.17
N ASP A 544 20.76 -33.45 25.56
CA ASP A 544 21.79 -34.03 26.44
C ASP A 544 23.23 -33.80 25.94
N GLU A 545 23.47 -33.84 24.62
CA GLU A 545 24.80 -33.66 24.04
C GLU A 545 25.32 -32.23 24.23
N ILE A 546 24.46 -31.24 23.99
CA ILE A 546 24.80 -29.82 24.16
C ILE A 546 24.95 -29.48 25.64
N LEU A 547 24.05 -29.96 26.49
CA LEU A 547 24.11 -29.71 27.94
C LEU A 547 25.37 -30.34 28.57
N ALA A 548 25.78 -31.53 28.12
CA ALA A 548 27.00 -32.18 28.59
C ALA A 548 28.29 -31.46 28.13
N CYS A 549 28.19 -30.58 27.13
CA CYS A 549 29.30 -29.75 26.67
C CYS A 549 29.49 -28.48 27.51
N LEU A 550 28.48 -28.05 28.29
CA LEU A 550 28.61 -26.89 29.16
C LEU A 550 29.67 -27.13 30.24
N ARG A 551 30.39 -26.07 30.60
CA ARG A 551 31.33 -26.12 31.71
C ARG A 551 30.58 -26.19 33.05
N PRO A 552 31.18 -26.77 34.11
CA PRO A 552 30.55 -26.84 35.43
C PRO A 552 30.13 -25.49 36.02
N ASP A 553 30.81 -24.41 35.64
CA ASP A 553 30.56 -23.03 36.07
C ASP A 553 29.62 -22.24 35.14
N ALA A 554 29.20 -22.82 34.01
CA ALA A 554 28.37 -22.13 33.02
C ALA A 554 26.88 -22.09 33.41
N GLY A 555 26.18 -21.05 32.95
CA GLY A 555 24.73 -20.89 33.09
C GLY A 555 23.96 -21.15 31.79
N LEU A 556 22.70 -21.57 31.91
CA LEU A 556 21.73 -21.63 30.81
C LEU A 556 20.60 -20.63 31.08
N ILE A 557 20.24 -19.80 30.10
CA ILE A 557 19.12 -18.85 30.20
C ILE A 557 18.20 -19.03 28.99
N ASN A 558 17.11 -19.77 29.14
CA ASN A 558 16.16 -20.01 28.05
C ASN A 558 15.12 -18.88 27.94
N MET A 559 15.29 -18.02 26.93
CA MET A 559 14.38 -16.91 26.58
C MET A 559 13.71 -17.13 25.21
N ALA A 560 13.84 -18.32 24.64
CA ALA A 560 13.26 -18.69 23.36
C ALA A 560 11.84 -19.25 23.54
N ARG A 561 11.73 -20.57 23.48
CA ARG A 561 10.51 -21.36 23.73
C ARG A 561 10.91 -22.59 24.52
N GLY A 562 10.01 -23.11 25.35
CA GLY A 562 10.29 -24.25 26.21
C GLY A 562 10.83 -25.46 25.44
N LYS A 563 10.23 -25.77 24.28
CA LYS A 563 10.63 -26.87 23.39
C LYS A 563 11.99 -26.71 22.71
N VAL A 564 12.65 -25.55 22.77
CA VAL A 564 14.01 -25.40 22.23
C VAL A 564 15.01 -26.17 23.10
N VAL A 565 14.73 -26.31 24.39
CA VAL A 565 15.51 -27.10 25.34
C VAL A 565 14.74 -28.39 25.62
N ASP A 566 15.40 -29.54 25.50
CA ASP A 566 14.82 -30.81 25.93
C ASP A 566 14.66 -30.77 27.46
N THR A 567 13.41 -30.73 27.93
CA THR A 567 13.07 -30.55 29.35
C THR A 567 13.53 -31.74 30.20
N GLU A 568 13.51 -32.95 29.64
CA GLU A 568 13.97 -34.15 30.34
C GLU A 568 15.50 -34.21 30.40
N ALA A 569 16.18 -33.82 29.31
CA ALA A 569 17.64 -33.70 29.30
C ALA A 569 18.13 -32.63 30.29
N LEU A 570 17.45 -31.47 30.32
CA LEU A 570 17.74 -30.40 31.26
C LEU A 570 17.59 -30.86 32.71
N THR A 571 16.50 -31.56 33.02
CA THR A 571 16.24 -32.11 34.36
C THR A 571 17.38 -33.02 34.81
N ARG A 572 17.76 -34.00 33.98
CA ARG A 572 18.87 -34.91 34.28
C ARG A 572 20.21 -34.19 34.48
N ALA A 573 20.50 -33.19 33.64
CA ALA A 573 21.75 -32.45 33.69
C ALA A 573 21.88 -31.62 34.98
N LEU A 574 20.79 -30.99 35.42
CA LEU A 574 20.74 -30.21 36.65
C LEU A 574 20.78 -31.09 37.90
N GLU A 575 20.06 -32.22 37.93
CA GLU A 575 20.14 -33.19 39.04
C GLU A 575 21.57 -33.71 39.25
N LYS A 576 22.30 -33.91 38.15
CA LYS A 576 23.72 -34.31 38.15
C LYS A 576 24.69 -33.14 38.39
N LYS A 577 24.19 -31.90 38.53
CA LYS A 577 24.98 -30.68 38.67
C LYS A 577 26.06 -30.53 37.60
N GLN A 578 25.72 -30.83 36.35
CA GLN A 578 26.67 -30.79 35.22
C GLN A 578 27.12 -29.36 34.87
N PHE A 579 26.26 -28.37 35.12
CA PHE A 579 26.54 -26.95 34.97
C PHE A 579 25.86 -26.18 36.10
N LYS A 580 26.17 -24.88 36.22
CA LYS A 580 25.96 -24.12 37.44
C LYS A 580 24.49 -23.86 37.77
N TYR A 581 23.73 -23.32 36.82
CA TYR A 581 22.31 -23.00 37.00
C TYR A 581 21.56 -22.91 35.67
N ALA A 582 20.23 -23.04 35.73
CA ALA A 582 19.33 -22.72 34.64
C ALA A 582 18.31 -21.65 35.05
N ILE A 583 18.08 -20.66 34.20
CA ILE A 583 16.96 -19.71 34.28
C ILE A 583 16.03 -19.98 33.10
N LEU A 584 14.76 -20.26 33.39
CA LEU A 584 13.76 -20.64 32.40
C LEU A 584 12.59 -19.66 32.46
N ASP A 585 12.44 -18.78 31.46
CA ASP A 585 11.20 -18.01 31.31
C ASP A 585 10.14 -18.81 30.55
N THR A 586 10.55 -19.79 29.75
CA THR A 586 9.65 -20.67 29.01
C THR A 586 9.94 -22.14 29.34
N THR A 587 8.88 -22.96 29.39
CA THR A 587 8.96 -24.38 29.75
C THR A 587 8.12 -25.23 28.79
N PHE A 588 8.33 -26.54 28.74
CA PHE A 588 7.47 -27.44 27.97
C PHE A 588 7.15 -28.72 28.76
N PRO A 589 5.87 -29.08 28.93
CA PRO A 589 4.68 -28.27 28.62
C PRO A 589 4.63 -26.98 29.48
N GLU A 590 3.83 -26.01 29.05
CA GLU A 590 3.64 -24.74 29.76
C GLU A 590 2.18 -24.60 30.22
N PRO A 591 1.90 -24.49 31.54
CA PRO A 591 2.84 -24.63 32.65
C PRO A 591 3.35 -26.07 32.82
N LEU A 592 4.49 -26.24 33.51
CA LEU A 592 4.98 -27.57 33.88
C LEU A 592 3.95 -28.28 34.78
N PRO A 593 3.84 -29.63 34.69
CA PRO A 593 2.91 -30.38 35.53
C PRO A 593 3.23 -30.24 37.02
N ASP A 594 2.20 -30.38 37.86
CA ASP A 594 2.36 -30.42 39.30
C ASP A 594 3.34 -31.55 39.70
N GLY A 595 4.30 -31.22 40.56
CA GLY A 595 5.28 -32.18 41.06
C GLY A 595 6.44 -32.51 40.12
N HIS A 596 6.53 -31.88 38.94
CA HIS A 596 7.69 -31.99 38.04
C HIS A 596 9.02 -31.71 38.78
N ALA A 597 10.07 -32.48 38.47
CA ALA A 597 11.33 -32.45 39.22
C ALA A 597 12.01 -31.07 39.23
N LEU A 598 11.97 -30.34 38.12
CA LEU A 598 12.52 -28.98 38.00
C LEU A 598 12.01 -27.99 39.06
N TRP A 599 10.81 -28.19 39.63
CA TRP A 599 10.30 -27.36 40.72
C TRP A 599 11.11 -27.45 42.02
N LYS A 600 11.85 -28.55 42.22
CA LYS A 600 12.58 -28.85 43.47
C LYS A 600 14.08 -28.69 43.35
N ILE A 601 14.60 -28.49 42.13
CA ILE A 601 16.03 -28.34 41.87
C ILE A 601 16.48 -26.93 42.27
N GLU A 602 17.36 -26.83 43.26
CA GLU A 602 17.76 -25.55 43.87
C GLU A 602 18.43 -24.57 42.89
N ASN A 603 19.14 -25.08 41.88
CA ASN A 603 19.81 -24.27 40.85
C ASN A 603 18.98 -24.12 39.56
N CYS A 604 17.66 -24.34 39.63
CA CYS A 604 16.72 -24.10 38.53
C CYS A 604 15.74 -22.99 38.91
N PHE A 605 15.75 -21.88 38.18
CA PHE A 605 14.90 -20.72 38.42
C PHE A 605 13.87 -20.61 37.29
N ILE A 606 12.59 -20.82 37.62
CA ILE A 606 11.49 -20.85 36.64
C ILE A 606 10.62 -19.59 36.80
N PHE A 607 10.39 -18.90 35.69
CA PHE A 607 9.51 -17.74 35.59
C PHE A 607 8.31 -18.04 34.68
N PRO A 608 7.15 -17.42 34.91
CA PRO A 608 5.92 -17.73 34.21
C PRO A 608 5.79 -16.96 32.88
N HIS A 609 6.74 -17.13 31.96
CA HIS A 609 6.75 -16.49 30.63
C HIS A 609 6.49 -14.98 30.71
N TYR A 610 7.33 -14.33 31.50
CA TYR A 610 7.10 -13.00 32.04
C TYR A 610 7.73 -11.89 31.21
N ALA A 611 8.59 -12.21 30.24
CA ALA A 611 9.40 -11.22 29.49
C ALA A 611 8.58 -10.07 28.88
N THR A 612 7.36 -10.34 28.40
CA THR A 612 6.46 -9.32 27.81
C THR A 612 5.31 -8.93 28.73
N ASN A 613 5.30 -9.38 29.99
CA ASN A 613 4.15 -9.27 30.89
C ASN A 613 4.17 -7.98 31.74
N THR A 614 4.39 -6.83 31.10
CA THR A 614 4.31 -5.51 31.73
C THR A 614 3.21 -4.68 31.09
N MET A 615 2.58 -3.77 31.86
CA MET A 615 1.47 -2.98 31.32
C MET A 615 1.86 -2.09 30.14
N ALA A 616 3.11 -1.61 30.11
CA ALA A 616 3.64 -0.85 28.98
C ALA A 616 3.67 -1.70 27.70
N VAL A 617 4.24 -2.91 27.77
CA VAL A 617 4.32 -3.83 26.61
C VAL A 617 2.93 -4.31 26.18
N ARG A 618 2.08 -4.68 27.14
CA ARG A 618 0.70 -5.09 26.87
C ARG A 618 -0.11 -3.99 26.19
N LYS A 619 0.11 -2.73 26.56
CA LYS A 619 -0.50 -1.57 25.91
C LYS A 619 0.00 -1.39 24.47
N ALA A 620 1.31 -1.44 24.25
CA ALA A 620 1.88 -1.31 22.91
C ALA A 620 1.38 -2.41 21.94
N LEU A 621 1.24 -3.65 22.42
CA LEU A 621 0.66 -4.75 21.64
C LEU A 621 -0.78 -4.46 21.17
N VAL A 622 -1.58 -3.78 21.99
CA VAL A 622 -2.97 -3.45 21.62
C VAL A 622 -3.01 -2.22 20.71
N GLU A 623 -2.16 -1.22 20.96
CA GLU A 623 -2.07 0.01 20.16
C GLU A 623 -1.58 -0.25 18.72
N GLU A 624 -0.76 -1.28 18.49
CA GLU A 624 -0.30 -1.66 17.15
C GLU A 624 -1.37 -2.40 16.31
N ILE A 625 -2.46 -2.90 16.89
CA ILE A 625 -3.51 -3.62 16.14
C ILE A 625 -4.12 -2.73 15.06
N GLN A 626 -4.57 -1.53 15.40
CA GLN A 626 -5.21 -0.62 14.45
C GLN A 626 -4.26 -0.24 13.28
N PRO A 627 -3.02 0.22 13.52
CA PRO A 627 -2.05 0.47 12.46
C PRO A 627 -1.84 -0.71 11.50
N LEU A 628 -1.77 -1.95 12.00
CA LEU A 628 -1.60 -3.14 11.16
C LEU A 628 -2.83 -3.39 10.28
N VAL A 629 -4.04 -3.14 10.79
CA VAL A 629 -5.29 -3.21 10.01
C VAL A 629 -5.33 -2.10 8.96
N GLU A 630 -4.96 -0.86 9.33
CA GLU A 630 -4.89 0.27 8.42
C GLU A 630 -3.86 0.06 7.30
N GLU A 631 -2.70 -0.49 7.64
CA GLU A 631 -1.66 -0.86 6.67
C GLU A 631 -2.16 -1.94 5.72
N HIS A 632 -2.70 -3.04 6.26
CA HIS A 632 -3.15 -4.17 5.45
C HIS A 632 -4.25 -3.76 4.49
N PHE A 633 -5.31 -3.07 4.93
CA PHE A 633 -6.44 -2.69 4.06
C PHE A 633 -6.21 -1.36 3.32
N GLY A 634 -5.15 -0.62 3.62
CA GLY A 634 -4.92 0.73 3.11
C GLY A 634 -5.95 1.74 3.61
N LEU A 635 -6.39 1.61 4.86
CA LEU A 635 -7.32 2.56 5.50
C LEU A 635 -6.56 3.80 5.94
N GLY A 636 -7.15 4.98 5.77
CA GLY A 636 -6.51 6.25 6.14
C GLY A 636 -5.27 6.61 5.31
N HIS A 637 -5.01 5.89 4.21
CA HIS A 637 -3.82 6.05 3.39
C HIS A 637 -3.98 6.96 2.18
N SER A 638 -5.18 7.36 1.75
CA SER A 638 -5.30 7.90 0.38
C SER A 638 -5.16 9.41 0.25
N ASP A 639 -5.41 10.21 1.29
CA ASP A 639 -5.48 11.65 1.05
C ASP A 639 -4.79 12.49 2.13
N GLU A 640 -5.11 12.37 3.41
CA GLU A 640 -4.56 13.30 4.40
C GLU A 640 -3.09 13.00 4.76
N LYS A 641 -2.74 11.73 5.05
CA LYS A 641 -1.33 11.35 5.28
C LYS A 641 -0.49 11.53 4.02
N LEU A 642 -1.04 11.24 2.85
CA LEU A 642 -0.39 11.46 1.56
C LEU A 642 -0.17 12.95 1.28
N ARG A 643 -1.20 13.80 1.50
CA ARG A 643 -1.08 15.26 1.43
C ARG A 643 -0.05 15.79 2.42
N GLN A 644 -0.05 15.32 3.66
CA GLN A 644 0.93 15.73 4.66
C GLN A 644 2.36 15.30 4.27
N GLN A 645 2.53 14.11 3.72
CA GLN A 645 3.82 13.64 3.22
C GLN A 645 4.28 14.45 2.00
N GLU A 646 3.39 14.70 1.04
CA GLU A 646 3.66 15.55 -0.12
C GLU A 646 4.03 16.96 0.31
N GLN A 647 3.26 17.58 1.20
CA GLN A 647 3.52 18.91 1.75
C GLN A 647 4.89 18.99 2.45
N ARG A 648 5.27 17.96 3.21
CA ARG A 648 6.60 17.89 3.83
C ARG A 648 7.72 17.82 2.79
N ILE A 649 7.56 16.99 1.76
CA ILE A 649 8.55 16.87 0.68
C ILE A 649 8.65 18.17 -0.12
N ARG A 650 7.52 18.79 -0.45
CA ARG A 650 7.46 20.10 -1.11
C ARG A 650 8.15 21.18 -0.29
N HIS A 651 7.90 21.19 1.01
CA HIS A 651 8.56 22.11 1.93
C HIS A 651 10.09 21.90 1.93
N ASP A 652 10.56 20.67 2.17
CA ASP A 652 11.99 20.37 2.22
C ASP A 652 12.69 20.66 0.88
N LEU A 653 12.03 20.38 -0.25
CA LEU A 653 12.52 20.75 -1.58
C LEU A 653 12.61 22.26 -1.77
N ALA A 654 11.59 23.04 -1.39
CA ALA A 654 11.62 24.49 -1.51
C ALA A 654 12.72 25.10 -0.64
N VAL A 655 12.91 24.59 0.58
CA VAL A 655 14.03 24.96 1.46
C VAL A 655 15.36 24.65 0.77
N ALA A 656 15.53 23.46 0.18
CA ALA A 656 16.75 23.09 -0.52
C ALA A 656 17.09 24.07 -1.67
N HIS A 657 16.10 24.51 -2.46
CA HIS A 657 16.32 25.51 -3.52
C HIS A 657 16.78 26.85 -2.94
N ARG A 658 16.09 27.35 -1.91
CA ARG A 658 16.41 28.63 -1.26
C ARG A 658 17.78 28.60 -0.62
N LEU A 659 18.14 27.52 0.06
CA LEU A 659 19.48 27.34 0.61
C LEU A 659 20.53 27.30 -0.50
N THR A 660 20.32 26.53 -1.56
CA THR A 660 21.29 26.47 -2.67
C THR A 660 21.51 27.84 -3.31
N ALA A 661 20.46 28.67 -3.44
CA ALA A 661 20.59 30.06 -3.86
C ALA A 661 21.34 30.94 -2.84
N ASN A 662 21.00 30.84 -1.56
CA ASN A 662 21.65 31.61 -0.48
C ASN A 662 23.16 31.33 -0.38
N TYR A 663 23.57 30.10 -0.68
CA TYR A 663 24.97 29.68 -0.71
C TYR A 663 25.65 29.88 -2.09
N ASN A 664 24.97 30.53 -3.05
CA ASN A 664 25.43 30.79 -4.42
C ASN A 664 25.90 29.52 -5.16
N MET A 665 25.17 28.44 -4.95
CA MET A 665 25.45 27.13 -5.54
C MET A 665 24.52 26.81 -6.73
N ASP A 666 23.55 27.67 -7.03
CA ASP A 666 22.65 27.58 -8.17
C ASP A 666 23.21 28.28 -9.43
N MET A 667 22.77 27.81 -10.60
CA MET A 667 23.10 28.38 -11.90
C MET A 667 21.83 28.72 -12.68
N LEU A 668 21.34 29.94 -12.46
CA LEU A 668 20.13 30.48 -13.08
C LEU A 668 18.92 29.53 -12.91
N VAL A 669 18.56 28.81 -13.97
CA VAL A 669 17.39 27.90 -14.02
C VAL A 669 17.77 26.49 -14.48
N TRP A 670 19.06 26.20 -14.63
CA TRP A 670 19.55 24.98 -15.30
C TRP A 670 19.89 23.84 -14.35
N ASN A 671 19.98 24.09 -13.04
CA ASN A 671 20.18 23.02 -12.06
C ASN A 671 18.85 22.36 -11.67
N HIS A 672 18.93 21.17 -11.08
CA HIS A 672 17.77 20.35 -10.74
C HIS A 672 17.86 19.75 -9.33
N ILE A 673 16.76 19.82 -8.59
CA ILE A 673 16.56 19.09 -7.34
C ILE A 673 15.26 18.31 -7.46
N SER A 674 15.27 17.04 -7.06
CA SER A 674 14.08 16.20 -7.07
C SER A 674 13.97 15.31 -5.85
N ALA A 675 12.75 14.87 -5.54
CA ALA A 675 12.47 13.86 -4.53
C ALA A 675 11.41 12.86 -5.01
N LYS A 676 11.57 11.59 -4.66
CA LYS A 676 10.56 10.54 -4.91
C LYS A 676 9.31 10.78 -4.08
N PHE A 677 8.15 10.53 -4.69
CA PHE A 677 6.86 10.44 -4.05
C PHE A 677 6.09 9.23 -4.58
N LYS A 678 5.04 8.76 -3.90
CA LYS A 678 4.34 7.53 -4.28
C LYS A 678 3.80 7.56 -5.72
N THR A 679 3.36 8.72 -6.20
CA THR A 679 2.77 8.90 -7.54
C THR A 679 3.76 9.40 -8.60
N GLY A 680 5.05 9.58 -8.27
CA GLY A 680 6.04 10.09 -9.22
C GLY A 680 7.24 10.77 -8.55
N CYS A 681 7.77 11.81 -9.18
CA CYS A 681 8.90 12.57 -8.65
C CYS A 681 8.58 14.06 -8.64
N LEU A 682 8.65 14.70 -7.46
CA LEU A 682 8.58 16.15 -7.36
C LEU A 682 9.93 16.75 -7.76
N ILE A 683 9.93 17.73 -8.66
CA ILE A 683 11.14 18.31 -9.24
C ILE A 683 11.04 19.83 -9.39
N THR A 684 12.20 20.47 -9.54
CA THR A 684 12.37 21.92 -9.79
C THR A 684 11.41 22.43 -10.87
N PRO A 685 10.69 23.55 -10.63
CA PRO A 685 9.90 24.20 -11.67
C PRO A 685 10.80 24.82 -12.73
N GLY A 686 10.51 24.56 -14.00
CA GLY A 686 11.24 25.19 -15.10
C GLY A 686 11.04 26.71 -15.13
N ARG A 687 12.08 27.46 -15.53
CA ARG A 687 12.06 28.91 -15.77
C ARG A 687 11.79 29.79 -14.53
N MET A 688 12.15 29.32 -13.33
CA MET A 688 12.06 30.09 -12.08
C MET A 688 13.44 30.16 -11.41
N LEU A 689 13.79 31.32 -10.86
CA LEU A 689 15.01 31.45 -10.04
C LEU A 689 14.85 30.67 -8.74
N TRP A 690 15.88 29.98 -8.30
CA TRP A 690 15.83 29.14 -7.09
C TRP A 690 15.60 29.97 -5.82
N SER A 691 16.02 31.24 -5.84
CA SER A 691 15.72 32.24 -4.82
C SER A 691 14.24 32.64 -4.74
N GLN A 692 13.37 32.14 -5.61
CA GLN A 692 11.93 32.47 -5.66
C GLN A 692 11.03 31.24 -5.41
N VAL A 693 11.57 30.02 -5.50
CA VAL A 693 10.79 28.79 -5.39
C VAL A 693 10.09 28.67 -4.03
N LYS A 694 8.80 28.33 -4.04
CA LYS A 694 7.97 28.00 -2.88
C LYS A 694 7.44 26.56 -2.96
N PRO A 695 6.93 25.98 -1.86
CA PRO A 695 6.40 24.61 -1.85
C PRO A 695 5.32 24.35 -2.90
N GLU A 696 4.46 25.34 -3.16
CA GLU A 696 3.39 25.28 -4.15
C GLU A 696 3.87 25.30 -5.61
N ASP A 697 5.09 25.77 -5.87
CA ASP A 697 5.63 25.89 -7.23
C ASP A 697 6.19 24.56 -7.78
N LEU A 698 6.44 23.57 -6.90
CA LEU A 698 7.04 22.30 -7.29
C LEU A 698 6.09 21.44 -8.13
N VAL A 699 6.62 20.69 -9.10
CA VAL A 699 5.82 19.97 -10.10
C VAL A 699 6.24 18.50 -10.19
N PHE A 700 5.34 17.63 -10.66
CA PHE A 700 5.60 16.19 -10.85
C PHE A 700 6.28 15.84 -12.18
N SER A 701 6.46 16.83 -13.06
CA SER A 701 7.16 16.70 -14.33
C SER A 701 7.95 17.97 -14.55
N SER A 702 9.25 17.84 -14.83
CA SER A 702 10.03 18.98 -15.27
C SER A 702 9.64 19.33 -16.72
N SER A 703 9.86 20.58 -17.13
CA SER A 703 9.83 20.94 -18.56
C SER A 703 11.20 20.74 -19.22
N ASN A 704 12.13 20.07 -18.53
CA ASN A 704 13.52 19.88 -18.94
C ASN A 704 13.85 18.38 -19.06
N VAL A 705 13.83 17.89 -20.31
CA VAL A 705 14.07 16.48 -20.66
C VAL A 705 15.40 15.94 -20.08
N THR A 706 16.44 16.77 -19.98
CA THR A 706 17.73 16.39 -19.39
C THR A 706 17.63 15.99 -17.91
N ALA A 707 16.79 16.69 -17.14
CA ALA A 707 16.57 16.41 -15.73
C ALA A 707 15.96 15.00 -15.56
N ASP A 708 14.98 14.69 -16.39
CA ASP A 708 14.23 13.45 -16.31
C ASP A 708 15.13 12.24 -16.64
N ILE A 709 16.03 12.35 -17.63
CA ILE A 709 16.96 11.29 -18.01
C ILE A 709 17.95 10.97 -16.87
N ILE A 710 18.67 11.98 -16.36
CA ILE A 710 19.70 11.79 -15.32
C ILE A 710 19.05 11.25 -14.03
N HIS A 711 17.96 11.88 -13.58
CA HIS A 711 17.32 11.53 -12.32
C HIS A 711 16.67 10.14 -12.39
N ALA A 712 15.99 9.80 -13.50
CA ALA A 712 15.40 8.47 -13.68
C ALA A 712 16.47 7.38 -13.69
N ALA A 713 17.60 7.60 -14.36
CA ALA A 713 18.70 6.64 -14.43
C ALA A 713 19.32 6.35 -13.05
N ILE A 714 19.50 7.39 -12.22
CA ILE A 714 20.05 7.24 -10.87
C ILE A 714 19.02 6.59 -9.94
N TYR A 715 17.74 6.99 -9.98
CA TYR A 715 16.70 6.36 -9.17
C TYR A 715 16.48 4.88 -9.53
N ALA A 716 16.64 4.50 -10.80
CA ALA A 716 16.60 3.10 -11.24
C ALA A 716 17.84 2.31 -10.82
N ALA A 717 19.00 2.96 -10.71
CA ALA A 717 20.23 2.36 -10.20
C ALA A 717 20.22 2.21 -8.67
N ARG A 718 19.57 3.15 -7.96
CA ARG A 718 19.51 3.23 -6.50
C ARG A 718 18.06 3.35 -6.02
N PRO A 719 17.35 2.22 -5.84
CA PRO A 719 15.99 2.22 -5.33
C PRO A 719 15.86 2.80 -3.91
N ASP A 720 16.91 2.69 -3.10
CA ASP A 720 16.98 3.08 -1.68
C ASP A 720 17.10 4.59 -1.42
N ILE A 721 17.40 5.40 -2.44
CA ILE A 721 17.48 6.87 -2.29
C ILE A 721 16.12 7.53 -2.55
N GLY A 722 15.89 8.64 -1.85
CA GLY A 722 14.65 9.41 -1.89
C GLY A 722 14.78 10.81 -2.50
N ALA A 723 15.99 11.34 -2.67
CA ALA A 723 16.22 12.65 -3.28
C ALA A 723 17.54 12.73 -4.07
N ILE A 724 17.57 13.62 -5.07
CA ILE A 724 18.69 13.89 -5.97
C ILE A 724 18.88 15.40 -6.10
N ILE A 725 20.13 15.86 -6.02
CA ILE A 725 20.55 17.25 -6.26
C ILE A 725 21.65 17.25 -7.31
N HIS A 726 21.40 17.90 -8.44
CA HIS A 726 22.33 18.03 -9.55
C HIS A 726 22.73 19.49 -9.76
N LEU A 727 24.03 19.78 -9.62
CA LEU A 727 24.59 21.13 -9.62
C LEU A 727 25.81 21.27 -10.54
N HIS A 728 26.05 22.50 -10.99
CA HIS A 728 27.16 22.91 -11.86
C HIS A 728 28.01 24.00 -11.20
N THR A 729 28.31 23.82 -9.91
CA THR A 729 29.07 24.80 -9.14
C THR A 729 30.50 24.93 -9.66
N PRO A 730 31.09 26.14 -9.68
CA PRO A 730 32.40 26.35 -10.28
C PRO A 730 33.51 25.42 -9.74
N ALA A 731 33.53 25.13 -8.44
CA ALA A 731 34.60 24.30 -7.87
C ALA A 731 34.43 22.82 -8.23
N ALA A 732 33.23 22.25 -8.05
CA ALA A 732 32.97 20.87 -8.45
C ALA A 732 33.15 20.66 -9.96
N THR A 733 32.70 21.60 -10.80
CA THR A 733 32.93 21.55 -12.25
C THR A 733 34.42 21.61 -12.58
N ALA A 734 35.20 22.50 -11.95
CA ALA A 734 36.64 22.55 -12.16
C ALA A 734 37.36 21.26 -11.71
N VAL A 735 36.94 20.64 -10.61
CA VAL A 735 37.45 19.32 -10.17
C VAL A 735 37.07 18.23 -11.18
N SER A 736 35.86 18.27 -11.75
CA SER A 736 35.40 17.31 -12.76
C SER A 736 36.24 17.36 -14.05
N CYS A 737 36.91 18.48 -14.34
CA CYS A 737 37.81 18.64 -15.48
C CYS A 737 39.23 18.12 -15.22
N LEU A 738 39.57 17.76 -13.97
CA LEU A 738 40.90 17.24 -13.63
C LEU A 738 40.98 15.75 -13.99
N GLU A 739 42.12 15.32 -14.54
CA GLU A 739 42.41 13.90 -14.78
C GLU A 739 42.34 13.07 -13.49
N THR A 740 42.71 13.68 -12.36
CA THR A 740 42.63 13.04 -11.04
C THR A 740 41.21 12.94 -10.50
N GLY A 741 40.24 13.67 -11.07
CA GLY A 741 38.91 13.83 -10.51
C GLY A 741 38.91 14.30 -9.06
N PHE A 742 37.92 13.82 -8.29
CA PHE A 742 37.80 14.09 -6.86
C PHE A 742 38.84 13.33 -6.03
N VAL A 743 39.53 14.04 -5.13
CA VAL A 743 40.55 13.48 -4.23
C VAL A 743 40.16 13.78 -2.78
N PRO A 744 39.96 12.75 -1.93
CA PRO A 744 39.52 12.94 -0.56
C PRO A 744 40.68 13.36 0.36
N MET A 745 40.96 14.66 0.43
CA MET A 745 42.14 15.23 1.09
C MET A 745 41.88 15.69 2.55
N THR A 746 40.61 15.84 2.96
CA THR A 746 40.21 16.43 4.25
C THR A 746 39.23 15.54 5.02
N GLN A 747 38.98 15.88 6.28
CA GLN A 747 38.00 15.19 7.12
C GLN A 747 36.60 15.23 6.51
N ASP A 748 36.15 16.40 6.04
CA ASP A 748 34.82 16.54 5.43
C ASP A 748 34.68 15.74 4.12
N ALA A 749 35.80 15.40 3.47
CA ALA A 749 35.80 14.53 2.31
C ALA A 749 35.49 13.05 2.65
N ALA A 750 35.45 12.70 3.95
CA ALA A 750 35.12 11.34 4.40
C ALA A 750 33.69 10.92 4.02
N TYR A 751 32.74 11.88 3.90
CA TYR A 751 31.40 11.58 3.40
C TYR A 751 31.40 10.91 2.01
N PHE A 752 32.46 11.13 1.23
CA PHE A 752 32.59 10.73 -0.16
C PHE A 752 33.68 9.67 -0.38
N TYR A 753 34.39 9.26 0.67
CA TYR A 753 35.46 8.27 0.56
C TYR A 753 34.91 6.92 0.09
N ASN A 754 35.38 6.44 -1.08
CA ASN A 754 34.84 5.28 -1.79
C ASN A 754 33.34 5.37 -2.13
N LYS A 755 32.80 6.58 -2.31
CA LYS A 755 31.39 6.83 -2.59
C LYS A 755 31.13 7.79 -3.77
N VAL A 756 32.15 8.12 -4.55
CA VAL A 756 32.03 8.95 -5.77
C VAL A 756 32.12 8.07 -7.01
N ALA A 757 30.99 7.83 -7.67
CA ALA A 757 30.94 7.21 -8.98
C ALA A 757 31.37 8.22 -10.06
N HIS A 758 31.87 7.74 -11.19
CA HIS A 758 32.37 8.57 -12.29
C HIS A 758 31.61 8.29 -13.58
N TYR A 759 31.25 9.35 -14.30
CA TYR A 759 30.63 9.31 -15.62
C TYR A 759 31.39 10.20 -16.59
N GLU A 760 31.73 9.64 -17.75
CA GLU A 760 32.33 10.38 -18.86
C GLU A 760 31.23 11.12 -19.63
N TRP A 761 31.28 12.45 -19.62
CA TRP A 761 30.27 13.28 -20.27
C TRP A 761 30.31 13.13 -21.81
N ASP A 762 29.16 12.80 -22.39
CA ASP A 762 29.01 12.53 -23.83
C ASP A 762 28.20 13.60 -24.58
N GLY A 763 28.05 14.81 -24.01
CA GLY A 763 27.35 15.95 -24.65
C GLY A 763 26.09 16.41 -23.90
N VAL A 764 25.31 17.30 -24.52
CA VAL A 764 24.03 17.77 -23.93
C VAL A 764 23.05 16.61 -23.95
N SER A 765 22.49 16.27 -22.80
CA SER A 765 21.60 15.14 -22.56
C SER A 765 20.28 15.19 -23.35
N ASP A 766 20.32 14.81 -24.63
CA ASP A 766 19.17 14.60 -25.51
C ASP A 766 19.13 13.19 -26.16
N ASP A 767 20.08 12.32 -25.80
CA ASP A 767 20.22 10.97 -26.33
C ASP A 767 19.66 9.87 -25.39
N ALA A 768 19.11 8.81 -25.98
CA ALA A 768 18.57 7.65 -25.27
C ALA A 768 19.66 6.75 -24.64
N GLY A 769 20.93 6.90 -25.03
CA GLY A 769 22.06 6.10 -24.55
C GLY A 769 22.62 6.54 -23.19
N GLU A 770 22.39 7.78 -22.77
CA GLU A 770 22.98 8.35 -21.55
C GLU A 770 22.45 7.71 -20.27
N GLY A 771 21.13 7.47 -20.18
CA GLY A 771 20.51 6.86 -19.01
C GLY A 771 21.16 5.50 -18.65
N PRO A 772 21.25 4.54 -19.59
CA PRO A 772 21.96 3.28 -19.38
C PRO A 772 23.42 3.43 -18.91
N ALA A 773 24.17 4.40 -19.44
CA ALA A 773 25.56 4.64 -19.05
C ALA A 773 25.68 5.17 -17.62
N ILE A 774 24.82 6.12 -17.24
CA ILE A 774 24.72 6.63 -15.85
C ILE A 774 24.33 5.49 -14.90
N THR A 775 23.34 4.68 -15.27
CA THR A 775 22.95 3.51 -14.47
C THR A 775 24.11 2.53 -14.27
N ALA A 776 24.90 2.27 -15.31
CA ALA A 776 26.07 1.41 -15.23
C ALA A 776 27.15 2.00 -14.30
N ALA A 777 27.46 3.29 -14.44
CA ALA A 777 28.43 4.00 -13.61
C ALA A 777 28.08 3.95 -12.12
N VAL A 778 26.81 4.24 -11.78
CA VAL A 778 26.32 4.21 -10.39
C VAL A 778 26.35 2.78 -9.84
N ARG A 779 25.96 1.77 -10.63
CA ARG A 779 25.98 0.37 -10.19
C ARG A 779 27.38 -0.20 -10.00
N ALA A 780 28.38 0.33 -10.71
CA ALA A 780 29.77 -0.07 -10.56
C ALA A 780 30.36 0.32 -9.19
N MET A 781 29.75 1.28 -8.48
CA MET A 781 30.14 1.67 -7.12
C MET A 781 28.96 1.51 -6.13
N PRO A 782 28.71 0.29 -5.63
CA PRO A 782 27.66 0.07 -4.64
C PRO A 782 27.82 0.98 -3.41
N GLY A 783 26.72 1.63 -3.01
CA GLY A 783 26.73 2.53 -1.86
C GLY A 783 27.33 3.93 -2.12
N CYS A 784 27.61 4.29 -3.37
CA CYS A 784 27.99 5.67 -3.73
C CYS A 784 26.92 6.68 -3.26
N ASN A 785 27.27 7.94 -3.04
CA ASN A 785 26.29 8.98 -2.73
C ASN A 785 26.47 10.21 -3.63
N THR A 786 27.47 10.14 -4.52
CA THR A 786 27.77 11.18 -5.49
C THR A 786 28.13 10.53 -6.82
N LEU A 787 27.68 11.13 -7.91
CA LEU A 787 28.15 10.89 -9.26
C LEU A 787 28.88 12.15 -9.73
N LEU A 788 30.18 12.03 -9.99
CA LEU A 788 30.97 13.06 -10.65
C LEU A 788 30.88 12.87 -12.16
N MET A 789 30.34 13.87 -12.85
CA MET A 789 30.19 13.87 -14.31
C MET A 789 31.33 14.71 -14.88
N HIS A 790 32.32 14.05 -15.51
CA HIS A 790 33.53 14.70 -16.00
C HIS A 790 33.21 15.82 -16.99
N ASN A 791 33.80 17.01 -16.80
CA ASN A 791 33.55 18.22 -17.61
C ASN A 791 32.12 18.81 -17.53
N HIS A 792 31.27 18.33 -16.63
CA HIS A 792 29.87 18.77 -16.53
C HIS A 792 29.56 19.32 -15.13
N GLY A 793 29.74 18.49 -14.09
CA GLY A 793 29.39 18.83 -12.72
C GLY A 793 29.20 17.58 -11.88
N TYR A 794 28.24 17.61 -10.95
CA TYR A 794 28.02 16.49 -10.06
C TYR A 794 26.56 16.31 -9.68
N VAL A 795 26.26 15.12 -9.18
CA VAL A 795 24.96 14.74 -8.66
C VAL A 795 25.16 14.11 -7.28
N CYS A 796 24.59 14.70 -6.23
CA CYS A 796 24.52 14.08 -4.90
C CYS A 796 23.13 13.48 -4.67
N PHE A 797 23.08 12.34 -3.98
CA PHE A 797 21.83 11.66 -3.67
C PHE A 797 21.84 11.02 -2.28
N GLY A 798 20.66 11.05 -1.64
CA GLY A 798 20.46 10.58 -0.28
C GLY A 798 19.06 9.98 -0.08
N LYS A 799 18.82 9.38 1.09
CA LYS A 799 17.52 8.81 1.47
C LYS A 799 16.45 9.89 1.65
N THR A 800 16.88 11.12 1.96
CA THR A 800 16.01 12.29 2.14
C THR A 800 16.58 13.51 1.44
N VAL A 801 15.74 14.52 1.20
CA VAL A 801 16.18 15.84 0.67
C VAL A 801 17.25 16.47 1.57
N ARG A 802 17.08 16.30 2.89
CA ARG A 802 17.98 16.80 3.93
C ARG A 802 19.40 16.27 3.75
N GLU A 803 19.50 14.95 3.64
CA GLU A 803 20.76 14.24 3.45
C GLU A 803 21.41 14.63 2.11
N ALA A 804 20.63 14.60 1.02
CA ALA A 804 21.14 14.94 -0.30
C ALA A 804 21.70 16.38 -0.37
N TRP A 805 21.04 17.35 0.29
CA TRP A 805 21.49 18.74 0.29
C TRP A 805 22.75 18.96 1.11
N VAL A 806 22.85 18.36 2.30
CA VAL A 806 24.06 18.45 3.11
C VAL A 806 25.25 17.81 2.39
N LEU A 807 25.03 16.68 1.72
CA LEU A 807 26.05 16.07 0.85
C LEU A 807 26.45 17.01 -0.29
N ALA A 808 25.51 17.65 -0.98
CA ALA A 808 25.84 18.60 -2.04
C ALA A 808 26.67 19.80 -1.52
N TYR A 809 26.25 20.38 -0.39
CA TYR A 809 26.97 21.47 0.27
C TYR A 809 28.41 21.08 0.60
N TYR A 810 28.61 19.94 1.27
CA TYR A 810 29.95 19.49 1.62
C TYR A 810 30.78 19.12 0.40
N PHE A 811 30.18 18.52 -0.62
CA PHE A 811 30.87 18.15 -1.86
C PHE A 811 31.49 19.37 -2.54
N GLU A 812 30.74 20.47 -2.66
CA GLU A 812 31.27 21.72 -3.19
C GLU A 812 32.42 22.27 -2.33
N ARG A 813 32.25 22.30 -1.00
CA ARG A 813 33.29 22.79 -0.08
C ARG A 813 34.58 21.98 -0.16
N VAL A 814 34.50 20.65 -0.28
CA VAL A 814 35.70 19.81 -0.42
C VAL A 814 36.36 19.97 -1.79
N CYS A 815 35.58 20.22 -2.85
CA CYS A 815 36.12 20.56 -4.17
C CYS A 815 36.86 21.91 -4.15
N GLU A 816 36.31 22.93 -3.49
CA GLU A 816 36.99 24.22 -3.29
C GLU A 816 38.33 24.04 -2.57
N VAL A 817 38.35 23.24 -1.49
CA VAL A 817 39.58 22.96 -0.75
C VAL A 817 40.59 22.21 -1.62
N GLN A 818 40.16 21.19 -2.38
CA GLN A 818 41.02 20.46 -3.30
C GLN A 818 41.70 21.42 -4.29
N LEU A 819 40.94 22.30 -4.93
CA LEU A 819 41.49 23.28 -5.87
C LEU A 819 42.45 24.25 -5.19
N ARG A 820 42.10 24.77 -4.01
CA ARG A 820 43.00 25.67 -3.26
C ARG A 820 44.31 24.99 -2.89
N VAL A 821 44.27 23.72 -2.49
CA VAL A 821 45.48 22.93 -2.18
C VAL A 821 46.31 22.74 -3.44
N MET A 822 45.69 22.34 -4.56
CA MET A 822 46.37 22.13 -5.84
C MET A 822 47.00 23.42 -6.39
N GLN A 823 46.33 24.57 -6.22
CA GLN A 823 46.84 25.89 -6.60
C GLN A 823 48.14 26.28 -5.87
N THR A 824 48.42 25.73 -4.69
CA THR A 824 49.67 26.03 -3.97
C THR A 824 50.90 25.44 -4.66
N GLY A 825 50.73 24.42 -5.51
CA GLY A 825 51.84 23.62 -6.06
C GLY A 825 52.65 22.84 -5.01
N GLY A 826 52.20 22.85 -3.74
CA GLY A 826 52.86 22.19 -2.62
C GLY A 826 52.64 20.67 -2.62
N LYS A 827 53.54 19.94 -1.96
CA LYS A 827 53.37 18.50 -1.75
C LYS A 827 52.24 18.25 -0.75
N VAL A 828 51.21 17.53 -1.18
CA VAL A 828 50.03 17.21 -0.37
C VAL A 828 50.36 16.10 0.64
N LYS A 829 49.97 16.30 1.91
CA LYS A 829 49.99 15.25 2.93
C LYS A 829 48.63 14.55 2.96
N MET A 830 48.54 13.37 2.35
CA MET A 830 47.30 12.60 2.30
C MET A 830 46.99 11.91 3.65
N PRO A 831 45.71 11.91 4.08
CA PRO A 831 45.26 10.99 5.13
C PRO A 831 45.49 9.53 4.71
N SER A 832 45.77 8.66 5.68
CA SER A 832 45.90 7.22 5.38
C SER A 832 44.52 6.63 5.00
N PRO A 833 44.46 5.62 4.10
CA PRO A 833 43.21 4.95 3.74
C PRO A 833 42.41 4.45 4.95
N ARG A 834 43.09 3.91 5.96
CA ARG A 834 42.46 3.42 7.20
C ARG A 834 41.73 4.54 7.95
N VAL A 835 42.34 5.73 8.04
CA VAL A 835 41.74 6.88 8.74
C VAL A 835 40.53 7.39 7.96
N MET A 836 40.61 7.45 6.63
CA MET A 836 39.48 7.87 5.80
C MET A 836 38.31 6.88 5.87
N ALA A 837 38.58 5.58 5.85
CA ALA A 837 37.54 4.56 6.02
C ALA A 837 36.83 4.68 7.38
N ALA A 838 37.60 4.80 8.47
CA ALA A 838 37.02 4.96 9.82
C ALA A 838 36.22 6.27 9.96
N ALA A 839 36.70 7.37 9.36
CA ALA A 839 35.98 8.63 9.32
C ALA A 839 34.67 8.50 8.51
N ALA A 840 34.72 7.85 7.35
CA ALA A 840 33.54 7.64 6.49
C ALA A 840 32.46 6.80 7.17
N GLU A 841 32.84 5.82 8.00
CA GLU A 841 31.91 5.06 8.83
C GLU A 841 31.33 5.92 9.96
N SER A 842 32.17 6.69 10.66
CA SER A 842 31.76 7.55 11.77
C SER A 842 30.81 8.68 11.33
N SER A 843 30.98 9.18 10.11
CA SER A 843 30.14 10.18 9.45
C SER A 843 28.67 9.75 9.25
N TYR A 844 28.32 8.48 9.50
CA TYR A 844 26.95 7.98 9.41
C TYR A 844 26.44 7.40 10.74
N LEU A 845 27.12 7.68 11.86
CA LEU A 845 26.53 7.50 13.18
C LEU A 845 25.28 8.40 13.33
N PRO A 846 24.26 8.01 14.10
CA PRO A 846 22.97 8.72 14.17
C PRO A 846 23.10 10.23 14.44
N GLU A 847 24.07 10.64 15.25
CA GLU A 847 24.35 12.03 15.61
C GLU A 847 25.12 12.83 14.55
N PHE A 848 25.82 12.17 13.61
CA PHE A 848 26.68 12.78 12.60
C PHE A 848 26.20 12.55 11.16
N ALA A 849 25.12 11.79 10.97
CA ALA A 849 24.57 11.53 9.66
C ALA A 849 24.21 12.84 8.94
N PRO A 850 24.52 12.99 7.64
CA PRO A 850 24.27 14.24 6.91
C PRO A 850 22.81 14.67 7.01
N GLY A 851 22.56 15.88 7.51
CA GLY A 851 21.23 16.44 7.66
C GLY A 851 20.49 16.05 8.94
N ALA A 852 21.11 15.27 9.83
CA ALA A 852 20.53 14.92 11.13
C ALA A 852 20.54 16.11 12.11
N CYS A 853 21.61 16.91 12.12
CA CYS A 853 21.75 18.05 13.03
C CYS A 853 21.64 19.40 12.30
N GLU A 854 22.15 19.49 11.08
CA GLU A 854 22.29 20.74 10.34
C GLU A 854 20.96 21.24 9.79
N TRP A 855 20.10 20.32 9.35
CA TRP A 855 18.92 20.66 8.57
C TRP A 855 17.92 21.53 9.32
N ASP A 856 17.65 21.22 10.60
CA ASP A 856 16.70 21.99 11.40
C ASP A 856 17.20 23.43 11.62
N ALA A 857 18.52 23.62 11.76
CA ALA A 857 19.12 24.96 11.85
C ALA A 857 19.06 25.70 10.50
N LEU A 858 19.30 24.99 9.39
CA LEU A 858 19.23 25.55 8.04
C LEU A 858 17.80 25.96 7.66
N CYS A 859 16.79 25.16 8.03
CA CYS A 859 15.38 25.48 7.79
C CYS A 859 14.99 26.83 8.40
N ASN A 860 15.48 27.14 9.61
CA ASN A 860 15.20 28.41 10.28
C ASN A 860 15.82 29.64 9.59
N SER A 861 16.74 29.44 8.63
CA SER A 861 17.37 30.52 7.86
C SER A 861 16.63 30.88 6.57
N VAL A 862 15.59 30.12 6.21
CA VAL A 862 14.79 30.33 4.99
C VAL A 862 13.45 30.94 5.36
N ASP A 863 13.13 32.08 4.75
CA ASP A 863 11.82 32.72 4.86
C ASP A 863 11.14 32.76 3.49
N PHE A 864 9.96 32.15 3.39
CA PHE A 864 9.15 32.12 2.17
C PHE A 864 8.25 33.36 2.00
N SER A 865 8.22 34.26 2.99
CA SER A 865 7.43 35.50 2.95
C SER A 865 8.06 36.60 2.08
N THR A 866 9.35 36.44 1.75
CA THR A 866 10.13 37.31 0.85
C THR A 866 10.52 36.57 -0.43
#